data_AF-A0A9Q6A4R1-F1
#
_entry.id   AF-A0A9Q6A4R1-F1
#
_cell.length_a   1.000
_cell.length_b   1.000
_cell.length_c   1.000
_cell.angle_alpha   90.00
_cell.angle_beta   90.00
_cell.angle_gamma   90.00
#
_symmetry.space_group_name_H-M   'P 1'
#
loop_
_entity.id
_entity.type
_entity.pdbx_description
1 polymer ?
#
loop_
_entity_poly.entity_id
_entity_poly.type
_entity_poly.pdbx_seq_one_letter_code
_entity_poly.pdbx_strand_id
1 'polypeptide(L)'
;MKKRLIAPMLLSAASLAFFTITGSAQAAAYTDYSIYKVEPAKTFSTESQASQAAAKLEKDTGWDASYQASGTTATYQITATGIHSEAQAKTVLSGLTKQTAITGTSSPVGSKQPYMTITSGAIPSEKQANTLLAKLKQETGVSGAVKMSGTAQFYMNVVTSEIADEMKVKELIQGLTKKTGIKSTYQPVTHEVSVTSIQSGAIIGDSKAAQVKNAFQKESGLKASLKETAKGQAYYTFTTASISGEANAKTLLQQLKQSTGITGSYKSINQKTTADVYNVQSAYFKGLNTVKDAISQIKKNTGVSGYYQKVGKSTTYTVNMKNLTKQQLQKVDAFFKKKKWHYTSSAVKKTATSSAYQITTAQVLGEQQANKAAAFFTQKKVKATKKATGKKAENQYQLISEETTDQAKVTKGLNVLKKYKLSAAAKTVKKQTANTFKITTESLLDAAKVNEAITFFKSNQISAASKKTGQTAGSKYQIITEAIISQEDIDRVLAFFKKNNASGTAAKTGATAYTQYKILTSQLSSKTALNNGLNYFKAQQLSANYTTKSNTLYKISLNEQFTGNSAASAASAKLKKLYGWTSSIVKIKNGPQIMKTNYNLSLRDMVQKQMKVSPQTDGAAYVSLAYINTATSTVTADVLNIRSTPAVSPTNVIGQLKKGDKVKIIGQTNGWAKINMGWRNASSDEVGQYVDPNNFSMDSKYYFQFLKLSQTAGLSVAEVNQKVLTGKGILTGKAKAFIDAATKYSINELYLISHALLETGNGTSDLANGLTYNGRTVYNMYGIGAYDSNPNYYGAKYAYEQGWFTPEAAIIGGAKFIGSSYIHNTAYNQDTLYKMRWSATAAHQYATDIGWAYKQVNRMYSLYSLLDGYTLYYDVPEYQ
;
A
#
# COMPACT_ATOMS: atom_id res chain seq x y z
N MET A 1 -66.95 -18.39 55.21
CA MET A 1 -67.67 -17.64 54.15
C MET A 1 -68.69 -18.59 53.52
N LYS A 2 -69.99 -18.28 53.62
CA LYS A 2 -71.04 -19.03 52.89
C LYS A 2 -70.75 -18.88 51.39
N LYS A 3 -70.20 -19.93 50.77
CA LYS A 3 -70.02 -20.04 49.32
C LYS A 3 -71.42 -20.04 48.70
N ARG A 4 -71.86 -18.93 48.12
CA ARG A 4 -72.68 -19.03 46.91
C ARG A 4 -71.68 -19.24 45.79
N LEU A 5 -71.60 -20.50 45.39
CA LEU A 5 -71.01 -20.89 44.13
C LEU A 5 -71.61 -20.05 43.02
N ILE A 6 -70.74 -19.81 42.05
CA ILE A 6 -71.03 -19.26 40.74
C ILE A 6 -72.32 -19.92 40.23
N ALA A 7 -73.31 -19.12 39.84
CA ALA A 7 -74.50 -19.64 39.19
C ALA A 7 -74.06 -20.57 38.04
N PRO A 8 -74.65 -21.76 37.87
CA PRO A 8 -74.38 -22.57 36.70
C PRO A 8 -74.84 -21.77 35.49
N MET A 9 -73.91 -21.20 34.73
CA MET A 9 -74.21 -20.74 33.40
C MET A 9 -74.47 -21.99 32.56
N LEU A 10 -75.74 -22.27 32.32
CA LEU A 10 -76.19 -22.97 31.14
C LEU A 10 -75.54 -22.30 29.93
N LEU A 11 -74.48 -22.91 29.36
CA LEU A 11 -74.14 -22.66 27.98
C LEU A 11 -75.23 -23.32 27.14
N SER A 12 -76.23 -22.54 26.74
CA SER A 12 -76.96 -22.88 25.52
C SER A 12 -75.95 -22.83 24.37
N ALA A 13 -75.89 -23.90 23.59
CA ALA A 13 -75.25 -23.90 22.29
C ALA A 13 -76.00 -22.90 21.40
N ALA A 14 -75.59 -21.63 21.44
CA ALA A 14 -76.07 -20.63 20.50
C ALA A 14 -75.18 -20.70 19.25
N SER A 15 -75.81 -21.13 18.16
CA SER A 15 -75.34 -21.04 16.78
C SER A 15 -74.63 -19.71 16.50
N LEU A 16 -73.38 -19.80 16.02
CA LEU A 16 -72.57 -18.68 15.54
C LEU A 16 -73.26 -17.98 14.36
N ALA A 17 -73.74 -16.76 14.58
CA ALA A 17 -73.82 -15.75 13.53
C ALA A 17 -72.51 -14.96 13.55
N PHE A 18 -71.69 -15.11 12.50
CA PHE A 18 -70.46 -14.36 12.30
C PHE A 18 -70.79 -12.89 12.00
N PHE A 19 -70.50 -11.99 12.94
CA PHE A 19 -70.21 -10.60 12.62
C PHE A 19 -68.70 -10.42 12.62
N THR A 20 -68.15 -10.08 11.46
CA THR A 20 -66.76 -9.68 11.29
C THR A 20 -66.54 -8.31 11.93
N ILE A 21 -65.94 -8.27 13.13
CA ILE A 21 -65.40 -7.04 13.69
C ILE A 21 -63.96 -6.90 13.18
N THR A 22 -63.76 -5.99 12.23
CA THR A 22 -62.45 -5.54 11.76
C THR A 22 -61.81 -4.66 12.83
N GLY A 23 -60.69 -5.12 13.38
CA GLY A 23 -59.89 -4.35 14.33
C GLY A 23 -59.03 -5.28 15.20
N SER A 24 -58.09 -6.00 14.59
CA SER A 24 -57.14 -6.81 15.36
C SER A 24 -56.25 -5.89 16.21
N ALA A 25 -56.39 -5.98 17.54
CA ALA A 25 -55.49 -5.34 18.49
C ALA A 25 -54.05 -5.82 18.21
N GLN A 26 -53.14 -4.87 17.96
CA GLN A 26 -51.74 -5.19 17.67
C GLN A 26 -50.93 -5.18 18.98
N ALA A 27 -50.24 -6.28 19.25
CA ALA A 27 -49.41 -6.43 20.43
C ALA A 27 -47.96 -6.03 20.11
N ALA A 28 -47.32 -5.26 21.00
CA ALA A 28 -45.92 -4.86 20.87
C ALA A 28 -44.95 -5.99 21.27
N ALA A 29 -43.67 -5.88 20.89
CA ALA A 29 -42.63 -6.76 21.40
C ALA A 29 -42.45 -6.58 22.93
N TYR A 30 -41.93 -7.61 23.60
CA TYR A 30 -41.64 -7.55 25.03
C TYR A 30 -40.49 -6.60 25.34
N THR A 31 -40.68 -5.76 26.35
CA THR A 31 -39.63 -5.03 27.03
C THR A 31 -39.12 -5.87 28.19
N ASP A 32 -37.82 -6.16 28.18
CA ASP A 32 -37.14 -6.97 29.21
C ASP A 32 -36.69 -6.11 30.39
N TYR A 33 -37.13 -6.46 31.59
CA TYR A 33 -36.70 -5.82 32.85
C TYR A 33 -35.81 -6.75 33.72
N SER A 34 -35.19 -7.78 33.12
CA SER A 34 -34.18 -8.61 33.80
C SER A 34 -32.94 -7.78 34.14
N ILE A 35 -32.20 -8.19 35.17
CA ILE A 35 -30.97 -7.51 35.57
C ILE A 35 -29.75 -8.24 34.99
N TYR A 36 -28.85 -7.49 34.39
CA TYR A 36 -27.63 -7.98 33.75
C TYR A 36 -26.38 -7.28 34.30
N LYS A 37 -25.24 -7.96 34.20
CA LYS A 37 -23.90 -7.39 34.35
C LYS A 37 -23.15 -7.44 33.03
N VAL A 38 -22.23 -6.50 32.84
CA VAL A 38 -21.33 -6.47 31.68
C VAL A 38 -19.91 -6.69 32.17
N GLU A 39 -19.27 -7.78 31.75
CA GLU A 39 -17.93 -8.16 32.22
C GLU A 39 -16.89 -7.88 31.13
N PRO A 40 -15.99 -6.89 31.31
CA PRO A 40 -14.91 -6.62 30.36
C PRO A 40 -13.89 -7.77 30.29
N ALA A 41 -13.45 -8.13 29.09
CA ALA A 41 -12.45 -9.20 28.88
C ALA A 41 -10.99 -8.69 28.96
N LYS A 42 -10.77 -7.39 29.13
CA LYS A 42 -9.42 -6.78 29.12
C LYS A 42 -8.65 -7.12 30.39
N THR A 43 -7.40 -7.58 30.22
CA THR A 43 -6.44 -7.78 31.32
C THR A 43 -5.28 -6.77 31.26
N PHE A 44 -4.67 -6.50 32.41
CA PHE A 44 -3.58 -5.55 32.63
C PHE A 44 -2.40 -6.23 33.31
N SER A 45 -1.18 -5.83 32.94
CA SER A 45 0.07 -6.43 33.44
C SER A 45 0.56 -5.86 34.78
N THR A 46 -0.01 -4.75 35.23
CA THR A 46 0.31 -4.14 36.52
C THR A 46 -0.95 -3.64 37.22
N GLU A 47 -0.88 -3.59 38.55
CA GLU A 47 -1.95 -3.06 39.39
C GLU A 47 -2.24 -1.60 39.06
N SER A 48 -1.20 -0.79 38.89
CA SER A 48 -1.32 0.63 38.54
C SER A 48 -2.07 0.85 37.22
N GLN A 49 -1.81 0.05 36.20
CA GLN A 49 -2.53 0.14 34.92
C GLN A 49 -4.02 -0.21 35.08
N ALA A 50 -4.33 -1.25 35.86
CA ALA A 50 -5.72 -1.64 36.12
C ALA A 50 -6.45 -0.57 36.94
N SER A 51 -5.81 -0.01 37.97
CA SER A 51 -6.34 1.07 38.79
C SER A 51 -6.65 2.32 37.97
N GLN A 52 -5.72 2.76 37.12
CA GLN A 52 -5.95 3.89 36.21
C GLN A 52 -7.07 3.62 35.21
N ALA A 53 -7.17 2.39 34.69
CA ALA A 53 -8.22 2.01 33.76
C ALA A 53 -9.60 1.98 34.42
N ALA A 54 -9.70 1.51 35.67
CA ALA A 54 -10.94 1.54 36.45
C ALA A 54 -11.39 2.99 36.72
N ALA A 55 -10.49 3.84 37.24
CA ALA A 55 -10.78 5.24 37.52
C ALA A 55 -11.16 6.03 36.26
N LYS A 56 -10.53 5.73 35.12
CA LYS A 56 -10.89 6.33 33.84
C LYS A 56 -12.27 5.89 33.36
N LEU A 57 -12.60 4.60 33.50
CA LEU A 57 -13.91 4.08 33.14
C LEU A 57 -14.99 4.77 33.96
N GLU A 58 -14.82 4.85 35.28
CA GLU A 58 -15.74 5.54 36.18
C GLU A 58 -15.92 7.00 35.78
N LYS A 59 -14.81 7.72 35.50
CA LYS A 59 -14.86 9.11 35.03
C LYS A 59 -15.62 9.30 33.72
N ASP A 60 -15.38 8.45 32.72
CA ASP A 60 -15.94 8.63 31.38
C ASP A 60 -17.39 8.13 31.27
N THR A 61 -17.82 7.23 32.18
CA THR A 61 -19.12 6.55 32.08
C THR A 61 -20.06 6.81 33.25
N GLY A 62 -19.53 7.18 34.42
CA GLY A 62 -20.25 7.22 35.69
C GLY A 62 -20.46 5.85 36.33
N TRP A 63 -19.97 4.76 35.73
CA TRP A 63 -20.18 3.40 36.24
C TRP A 63 -19.12 3.02 37.26
N ASP A 64 -19.56 2.45 38.38
CA ASP A 64 -18.66 1.91 39.39
C ASP A 64 -17.87 0.72 38.82
N ALA A 65 -16.55 0.79 38.91
CA ALA A 65 -15.63 -0.23 38.43
C ALA A 65 -14.48 -0.45 39.40
N SER A 66 -14.19 -1.73 39.63
CA SER A 66 -13.07 -2.18 40.45
C SER A 66 -12.09 -2.99 39.61
N TYR A 67 -10.93 -3.29 40.18
CA TYR A 67 -9.97 -4.22 39.59
C TYR A 67 -9.59 -5.29 40.60
N GLN A 68 -9.26 -6.48 40.09
CA GLN A 68 -8.82 -7.60 40.92
C GLN A 68 -7.79 -8.45 40.18
N ALA A 69 -6.94 -9.15 40.93
CA ALA A 69 -6.03 -10.14 40.38
C ALA A 69 -6.83 -11.25 39.67
N SER A 70 -6.39 -11.63 38.47
CA SER A 70 -7.12 -12.55 37.60
C SER A 70 -6.26 -13.74 37.14
N GLY A 71 -4.97 -13.78 37.46
CA GLY A 71 -4.05 -14.83 37.04
C GLY A 71 -2.59 -14.37 37.07
N THR A 72 -1.70 -15.17 36.49
CA THR A 72 -0.28 -14.81 36.31
C THR A 72 0.17 -15.03 34.86
N THR A 73 1.21 -14.30 34.46
CA THR A 73 1.94 -14.47 33.20
C THR A 73 3.44 -14.60 33.48
N ALA A 74 4.16 -15.34 32.65
CA ALA A 74 5.59 -15.53 32.81
C ALA A 74 6.37 -14.72 31.76
N THR A 75 7.39 -13.98 32.20
CA THR A 75 8.41 -13.41 31.31
C THR A 75 9.71 -14.18 31.43
N TYR A 76 10.49 -14.20 30.34
CA TYR A 76 11.74 -14.94 30.24
C TYR A 76 12.89 -14.02 29.82
N GLN A 77 14.11 -14.33 30.22
CA GLN A 77 15.30 -13.64 29.72
C GLN A 77 16.40 -14.66 29.45
N ILE A 78 16.98 -14.63 28.26
CA ILE A 78 18.01 -15.58 27.84
C ILE A 78 19.39 -14.94 28.01
N THR A 79 20.33 -15.68 28.60
CA THR A 79 21.75 -15.36 28.63
C THR A 79 22.52 -16.40 27.82
N ALA A 80 23.18 -15.98 26.76
CA ALA A 80 24.07 -16.83 25.95
C ALA A 80 25.54 -16.50 26.23
N THR A 81 26.37 -17.53 26.39
CA THR A 81 27.81 -17.45 26.67
C THR A 81 28.61 -18.27 25.64
N GLY A 82 29.96 -18.22 25.71
CA GLY A 82 30.85 -18.94 24.79
C GLY A 82 31.19 -18.16 23.52
N ILE A 83 31.18 -16.83 23.58
CA ILE A 83 31.47 -15.96 22.44
C ILE A 83 32.87 -15.34 22.63
N HIS A 84 33.79 -15.60 21.70
CA HIS A 84 35.22 -15.32 21.92
C HIS A 84 35.70 -13.95 21.37
N SER A 85 34.80 -13.18 20.74
CA SER A 85 35.13 -11.83 20.24
C SER A 85 33.91 -10.92 20.20
N GLU A 86 34.17 -9.61 20.26
CA GLU A 86 33.13 -8.58 20.17
C GLU A 86 32.42 -8.60 18.80
N ALA A 87 33.17 -8.82 17.73
CA ALA A 87 32.62 -8.90 16.39
C ALA A 87 31.65 -10.08 16.24
N GLN A 88 32.01 -11.25 16.77
CA GLN A 88 31.12 -12.42 16.81
C GLN A 88 29.87 -12.13 17.65
N ALA A 89 30.00 -11.48 18.81
CA ALA A 89 28.85 -11.13 19.66
C ALA A 89 27.86 -10.21 18.94
N LYS A 90 28.36 -9.19 18.22
CA LYS A 90 27.54 -8.28 17.41
C LYS A 90 26.85 -9.01 16.26
N THR A 91 27.54 -9.89 15.56
CA THR A 91 26.98 -10.71 14.47
C THR A 91 25.86 -11.62 14.97
N VAL A 92 26.11 -12.36 16.07
CA VAL A 92 25.11 -13.25 16.67
C VAL A 92 23.89 -12.48 17.15
N LEU A 93 24.06 -11.32 17.79
CA LEU A 93 22.96 -10.48 18.25
C LEU A 93 22.15 -9.89 17.09
N SER A 94 22.82 -9.47 16.01
CA SER A 94 22.16 -8.97 14.79
C SER A 94 21.34 -10.08 14.11
N GLY A 95 21.90 -11.29 14.01
CA GLY A 95 21.19 -12.45 13.45
C GLY A 95 19.98 -12.86 14.30
N LEU A 96 20.10 -12.83 15.64
CA LEU A 96 18.99 -13.11 16.55
C LEU A 96 17.84 -12.13 16.27
N THR A 97 18.15 -10.84 16.23
CA THR A 97 17.16 -9.79 15.98
C THR A 97 16.46 -9.99 14.63
N LYS A 98 17.23 -10.31 13.58
CA LYS A 98 16.69 -10.52 12.23
C LYS A 98 15.80 -11.77 12.11
N GLN A 99 16.18 -12.86 12.76
CA GLN A 99 15.50 -14.15 12.59
C GLN A 99 14.33 -14.36 13.55
N THR A 100 14.37 -13.76 14.74
CA THR A 100 13.38 -14.02 15.79
C THR A 100 12.68 -12.76 16.30
N ALA A 101 13.08 -11.57 15.83
CA ALA A 101 12.67 -10.26 16.37
C ALA A 101 13.07 -10.05 17.85
N ILE A 102 13.90 -10.91 18.42
CA ILE A 102 14.37 -10.79 19.80
C ILE A 102 15.57 -9.85 19.86
N THR A 103 15.46 -8.82 20.68
CA THR A 103 16.53 -7.86 20.93
C THR A 103 17.31 -8.21 22.19
N GLY A 104 18.46 -7.56 22.40
CA GLY A 104 19.31 -7.78 23.56
C GLY A 104 20.54 -6.88 23.55
N THR A 105 21.47 -7.15 24.46
CA THR A 105 22.75 -6.47 24.56
C THR A 105 23.89 -7.49 24.60
N SER A 106 25.03 -7.12 24.01
CA SER A 106 26.29 -7.87 24.16
C SER A 106 27.19 -7.15 25.16
N SER A 107 27.78 -7.89 26.10
CA SER A 107 28.72 -7.34 27.09
C SER A 107 29.93 -8.25 27.28
N PRO A 108 31.12 -7.71 27.58
CA PRO A 108 32.29 -8.52 27.89
C PRO A 108 32.12 -9.29 29.21
N VAL A 109 32.85 -10.40 29.35
CA VAL A 109 32.89 -11.24 30.56
C VAL A 109 34.32 -11.27 31.10
N GLY A 110 34.49 -11.06 32.41
CA GLY A 110 35.79 -11.09 33.09
C GLY A 110 36.61 -9.79 32.93
N SER A 111 37.92 -9.89 33.18
CA SER A 111 38.89 -8.79 33.06
C SER A 111 39.65 -8.86 31.73
N LYS A 112 40.17 -7.70 31.27
CA LYS A 112 40.97 -7.64 30.05
C LYS A 112 42.29 -8.40 30.23
N GLN A 113 42.65 -9.20 29.23
CA GLN A 113 43.92 -9.91 29.16
C GLN A 113 44.90 -9.18 28.23
N PRO A 114 46.21 -9.18 28.52
CA PRO A 114 47.21 -8.56 27.67
C PRO A 114 47.47 -9.41 26.43
N TYR A 115 47.67 -8.74 25.30
CA TYR A 115 48.27 -9.36 24.13
C TYR A 115 49.76 -9.64 24.39
N MET A 116 50.21 -10.80 23.95
CA MET A 116 51.55 -11.33 24.11
C MET A 116 52.16 -11.62 22.74
N THR A 117 53.44 -11.32 22.54
CA THR A 117 54.22 -11.83 21.40
C THR A 117 55.28 -12.78 21.90
N ILE A 118 55.58 -13.83 21.13
CA ILE A 118 56.63 -14.80 21.45
C ILE A 118 57.79 -14.58 20.49
N THR A 119 58.98 -14.35 21.04
CA THR A 119 60.22 -14.19 20.27
C THR A 119 61.09 -15.42 20.44
N SER A 120 61.54 -16.01 19.33
CA SER A 120 62.42 -17.17 19.36
C SER A 120 63.86 -16.82 19.78
N GLY A 121 64.63 -17.82 20.19
CA GLY A 121 66.09 -17.74 20.26
C GLY A 121 66.73 -17.48 18.89
N ALA A 122 68.03 -17.17 18.89
CA ALA A 122 68.77 -16.84 17.68
C ALA A 122 68.97 -18.08 16.77
N ILE A 123 68.65 -17.92 15.50
CA ILE A 123 68.68 -18.92 14.43
C ILE A 123 69.81 -18.58 13.46
N PRO A 124 70.66 -19.54 13.04
CA PRO A 124 71.90 -19.25 12.29
C PRO A 124 71.72 -18.67 10.88
N SER A 125 70.58 -18.89 10.22
CA SER A 125 70.35 -18.39 8.85
C SER A 125 68.89 -18.05 8.58
N GLU A 126 68.68 -17.15 7.63
CA GLU A 126 67.34 -16.71 7.19
C GLU A 126 66.50 -17.85 6.64
N LYS A 127 67.12 -18.75 5.87
CA LYS A 127 66.45 -19.93 5.29
C LYS A 127 65.90 -20.86 6.38
N GLN A 128 66.68 -21.09 7.43
CA GLN A 128 66.25 -21.91 8.57
C GLN A 128 65.13 -21.22 9.36
N ALA A 129 65.24 -19.90 9.58
CA ALA A 129 64.20 -19.14 10.27
C ALA A 129 62.87 -19.13 9.51
N ASN A 130 62.90 -18.95 8.19
CA ASN A 130 61.69 -19.01 7.36
C ASN A 130 61.07 -20.41 7.31
N THR A 131 61.89 -21.46 7.29
CA THR A 131 61.39 -22.85 7.35
C THR A 131 60.69 -23.12 8.68
N LEU A 132 61.28 -22.68 9.79
CA LEU A 132 60.68 -22.85 11.12
C LEU A 132 59.40 -22.01 11.31
N LEU A 133 59.34 -20.80 10.74
CA LEU A 133 58.14 -19.95 10.73
C LEU A 133 56.97 -20.60 9.95
N ALA A 134 57.24 -21.21 8.79
CA ALA A 134 56.22 -21.92 8.03
C ALA A 134 55.64 -23.09 8.85
N LYS A 135 56.52 -23.83 9.55
CA LYS A 135 56.13 -24.95 10.42
C LYS A 135 55.34 -24.48 11.66
N LEU A 136 55.69 -23.33 12.25
CA LEU A 136 54.95 -22.71 13.35
C LEU A 136 53.49 -22.46 12.96
N LYS A 137 53.27 -21.83 11.81
CA LYS A 137 51.92 -21.53 11.31
C LYS A 137 51.11 -22.79 11.05
N GLN A 138 51.74 -23.81 10.49
CA GLN A 138 51.09 -25.09 10.20
C GLN A 138 50.67 -25.85 11.48
N GLU A 139 51.55 -25.95 12.47
CA GLU A 139 51.29 -26.77 13.67
C GLU A 139 50.49 -26.04 14.76
N THR A 140 50.58 -24.71 14.82
CA THR A 140 49.95 -23.93 15.90
C THR A 140 48.81 -23.02 15.44
N GLY A 141 48.71 -22.75 14.14
CA GLY A 141 47.80 -21.74 13.57
C GLY A 141 48.28 -20.30 13.71
N VAL A 142 49.35 -20.06 14.47
CA VAL A 142 49.85 -18.72 14.79
C VAL A 142 50.85 -18.25 13.74
N SER A 143 50.62 -17.03 13.22
CA SER A 143 51.51 -16.39 12.25
C SER A 143 52.60 -15.56 12.95
N GLY A 144 53.62 -15.16 12.20
CA GLY A 144 54.74 -14.37 12.71
C GLY A 144 55.64 -13.86 11.59
N ALA A 145 56.75 -13.23 11.97
CA ALA A 145 57.74 -12.69 11.05
C ALA A 145 59.17 -13.03 11.48
N VAL A 146 60.07 -13.19 10.51
CA VAL A 146 61.52 -13.33 10.75
C VAL A 146 62.16 -11.95 10.85
N LYS A 147 63.01 -11.73 11.86
CA LYS A 147 63.76 -10.49 12.11
C LYS A 147 65.24 -10.78 12.27
N MET A 148 66.10 -9.91 11.73
CA MET A 148 67.57 -10.01 11.90
C MET A 148 67.99 -9.73 13.35
N SER A 149 69.01 -10.47 13.83
CA SER A 149 69.58 -10.36 15.17
C SER A 149 71.10 -10.61 15.12
N GLY A 150 71.92 -9.58 14.88
CA GLY A 150 73.40 -9.69 14.80
C GLY A 150 74.09 -8.56 13.98
N THR A 151 75.44 -8.54 13.95
CA THR A 151 76.26 -7.57 13.18
C THR A 151 76.14 -7.81 11.66
N ALA A 152 76.04 -6.73 10.90
CA ALA A 152 75.82 -6.74 9.44
C ALA A 152 77.10 -7.03 8.63
N GLN A 153 77.07 -8.01 7.72
CA GLN A 153 78.11 -8.23 6.69
C GLN A 153 77.68 -7.63 5.34
N PHE A 154 78.59 -6.93 4.65
CA PHE A 154 78.29 -6.27 3.36
C PHE A 154 78.57 -7.18 2.17
N TYR A 155 77.66 -7.22 1.20
CA TYR A 155 77.95 -7.76 -0.12
C TYR A 155 78.89 -6.82 -0.91
N MET A 156 79.74 -7.41 -1.75
CA MET A 156 80.74 -6.71 -2.58
C MET A 156 80.55 -7.05 -4.07
N ASN A 157 80.72 -6.08 -4.98
CA ASN A 157 80.90 -6.33 -6.41
C ASN A 157 82.34 -6.01 -6.83
N VAL A 158 82.88 -6.69 -7.83
CA VAL A 158 84.14 -6.32 -8.50
C VAL A 158 83.83 -5.62 -9.82
N VAL A 159 84.39 -4.43 -10.03
CA VAL A 159 84.14 -3.57 -11.20
C VAL A 159 85.45 -3.30 -11.95
N THR A 160 85.45 -3.44 -13.27
CA THR A 160 86.63 -3.20 -14.12
C THR A 160 86.80 -1.73 -14.53
N SER A 161 87.99 -1.38 -15.02
CA SER A 161 88.23 -0.20 -15.86
C SER A 161 87.51 -0.32 -17.21
N GLU A 162 87.51 0.77 -17.99
CA GLU A 162 86.87 0.84 -19.31
C GLU A 162 87.58 0.00 -20.37
N ILE A 163 86.81 -0.73 -21.15
CA ILE A 163 87.26 -1.65 -22.20
C ILE A 163 86.63 -1.18 -23.52
N ALA A 164 87.44 -0.92 -24.54
CA ALA A 164 86.96 -0.32 -25.79
C ALA A 164 86.23 -1.29 -26.73
N ASP A 165 86.42 -2.61 -26.58
CA ASP A 165 85.91 -3.64 -27.48
C ASP A 165 84.87 -4.54 -26.77
N GLU A 166 83.64 -4.56 -27.29
CA GLU A 166 82.54 -5.35 -26.75
C GLU A 166 82.76 -6.87 -26.89
N MET A 167 83.45 -7.33 -27.94
CA MET A 167 83.74 -8.75 -28.11
C MET A 167 84.68 -9.23 -27.01
N LYS A 168 85.74 -8.44 -26.72
CA LYS A 168 86.66 -8.71 -25.61
C LYS A 168 85.95 -8.72 -24.25
N VAL A 169 84.94 -7.85 -24.06
CA VAL A 169 84.12 -7.83 -22.84
C VAL A 169 83.33 -9.13 -22.66
N LYS A 170 82.71 -9.63 -23.73
CA LYS A 170 81.93 -10.88 -23.70
C LYS A 170 82.83 -12.09 -23.42
N GLU A 171 84.02 -12.13 -24.01
CA GLU A 171 85.01 -13.17 -23.73
C GLU A 171 85.46 -13.17 -22.26
N LEU A 172 85.72 -12.00 -21.68
CA LEU A 172 86.12 -11.86 -20.27
C LEU A 172 85.02 -12.32 -19.31
N ILE A 173 83.75 -12.02 -19.60
CA ILE A 173 82.60 -12.47 -18.79
C ILE A 173 82.48 -14.00 -18.81
N GLN A 174 82.57 -14.61 -20.00
CA GLN A 174 82.52 -16.07 -20.14
C GLN A 174 83.72 -16.73 -19.44
N GLY A 175 84.92 -16.16 -19.59
CA GLY A 175 86.13 -16.65 -18.95
C GLY A 175 86.06 -16.60 -17.42
N LEU A 176 85.53 -15.50 -16.84
CA LEU A 176 85.34 -15.39 -15.39
C LEU A 176 84.39 -16.47 -14.89
N THR A 177 83.23 -16.59 -15.53
CA THR A 177 82.19 -17.55 -15.14
C THR A 177 82.72 -18.98 -15.19
N LYS A 178 83.45 -19.34 -16.26
CA LYS A 178 84.00 -20.69 -16.44
C LYS A 178 85.08 -21.03 -15.40
N LYS A 179 85.89 -20.04 -14.98
CA LYS A 179 87.04 -20.29 -14.09
C LYS A 179 86.68 -20.24 -12.59
N THR A 180 85.73 -19.40 -12.19
CA THR A 180 85.42 -19.15 -10.76
C THR A 180 83.96 -19.43 -10.38
N GLY A 181 83.10 -19.67 -11.39
CA GLY A 181 81.65 -19.77 -11.22
C GLY A 181 80.96 -18.44 -10.92
N ILE A 182 81.69 -17.32 -10.93
CA ILE A 182 81.17 -15.98 -10.62
C ILE A 182 80.52 -15.38 -11.87
N LYS A 183 79.24 -15.01 -11.76
CA LYS A 183 78.53 -14.33 -12.83
C LYS A 183 78.87 -12.85 -12.88
N SER A 184 78.85 -12.27 -14.06
CA SER A 184 79.09 -10.84 -14.26
C SER A 184 78.29 -10.28 -15.44
N THR A 185 78.12 -8.97 -15.44
CA THR A 185 77.42 -8.19 -16.47
C THR A 185 78.29 -7.05 -16.93
N TYR A 186 77.99 -6.43 -18.07
CA TYR A 186 78.70 -5.22 -18.53
C TYR A 186 77.74 -4.11 -18.91
N GLN A 187 78.21 -2.86 -18.80
CA GLN A 187 77.48 -1.67 -19.22
C GLN A 187 78.34 -0.80 -20.15
N PRO A 188 77.75 -0.23 -21.23
CA PRO A 188 78.42 0.76 -22.07
C PRO A 188 78.55 2.12 -21.36
N VAL A 189 79.61 2.86 -21.70
CA VAL A 189 79.93 4.22 -21.25
C VAL A 189 80.06 5.10 -22.51
N THR A 190 79.24 6.16 -22.59
CA THR A 190 79.04 7.02 -23.77
C THR A 190 79.81 8.36 -23.71
N HIS A 191 80.35 8.83 -24.86
CA HIS A 191 81.04 10.13 -25.03
C HIS A 191 80.33 11.03 -26.08
N GLU A 192 80.41 12.38 -25.98
CA GLU A 192 79.70 13.36 -26.86
C GLU A 192 80.62 14.16 -27.83
N VAL A 193 80.19 14.35 -29.10
CA VAL A 193 80.83 15.18 -30.15
C VAL A 193 79.82 16.09 -30.89
N SER A 194 80.23 17.25 -31.44
CA SER A 194 79.31 18.21 -32.10
C SER A 194 79.35 18.14 -33.64
N VAL A 195 78.20 17.98 -34.30
CA VAL A 195 78.03 17.93 -35.77
C VAL A 195 77.15 19.06 -36.29
N THR A 196 77.41 19.55 -37.51
CA THR A 196 76.75 20.71 -38.15
C THR A 196 76.17 20.34 -39.52
N SER A 197 74.97 20.82 -39.86
CA SER A 197 74.35 20.73 -41.21
C SER A 197 73.88 22.10 -41.72
N ILE A 198 73.70 22.24 -43.04
CA ILE A 198 73.33 23.50 -43.71
C ILE A 198 71.98 23.37 -44.39
N GLN A 199 71.13 24.40 -44.26
CA GLN A 199 69.85 24.52 -44.95
C GLN A 199 69.73 25.84 -45.70
N SER A 200 69.27 25.81 -46.95
CA SER A 200 69.00 27.01 -47.76
C SER A 200 67.58 27.58 -47.55
N GLY A 201 67.37 28.82 -47.97
CA GLY A 201 66.08 29.43 -48.25
C GLY A 201 65.44 28.86 -49.53
N ALA A 202 64.22 29.31 -49.85
CA ALA A 202 63.43 28.77 -50.94
C ALA A 202 64.06 29.03 -52.33
N ILE A 203 64.14 27.98 -53.13
CA ILE A 203 64.62 27.95 -54.51
C ILE A 203 63.43 27.69 -55.40
N ILE A 204 63.06 28.68 -56.23
CA ILE A 204 61.92 28.58 -57.15
C ILE A 204 62.40 27.98 -58.48
N GLY A 205 61.71 26.94 -58.94
CA GLY A 205 61.94 26.25 -60.21
C GLY A 205 62.77 24.97 -60.06
N ASP A 206 62.28 23.87 -60.64
CA ASP A 206 62.89 22.54 -60.55
C ASP A 206 64.32 22.52 -61.12
N SER A 207 64.53 23.18 -62.27
CA SER A 207 65.83 23.26 -62.94
C SER A 207 66.87 24.04 -62.11
N LYS A 208 66.46 25.18 -61.54
CA LYS A 208 67.34 26.00 -60.69
C LYS A 208 67.69 25.28 -59.39
N ALA A 209 66.73 24.57 -58.78
CA ALA A 209 66.97 23.76 -57.59
C ALA A 209 68.00 22.65 -57.85
N ALA A 210 67.87 21.93 -58.97
CA ALA A 210 68.84 20.90 -59.37
C ALA A 210 70.25 21.47 -59.61
N GLN A 211 70.36 22.63 -60.27
CA GLN A 211 71.64 23.30 -60.50
C GLN A 211 72.32 23.72 -59.19
N VAL A 212 71.57 24.34 -58.28
CA VAL A 212 72.09 24.76 -56.96
C VAL A 212 72.57 23.55 -56.16
N LYS A 213 71.81 22.44 -56.17
CA LYS A 213 72.19 21.18 -55.50
C LYS A 213 73.51 20.63 -56.02
N ASN A 214 73.65 20.51 -57.34
CA ASN A 214 74.86 19.96 -57.93
C ASN A 214 76.09 20.84 -57.67
N ALA A 215 75.95 22.16 -57.76
CA ALA A 215 77.03 23.10 -57.43
C ALA A 215 77.41 23.02 -55.94
N PHE A 216 76.41 22.99 -55.04
CA PHE A 216 76.64 22.86 -53.59
C PHE A 216 77.43 21.60 -53.26
N GLN A 217 77.03 20.45 -53.80
CA GLN A 217 77.70 19.19 -53.52
C GLN A 217 79.14 19.16 -54.04
N LYS A 218 79.36 19.67 -55.26
CA LYS A 218 80.69 19.69 -55.88
C LYS A 218 81.68 20.60 -55.14
N GLU A 219 81.24 21.79 -54.74
CA GLU A 219 82.13 22.82 -54.17
C GLU A 219 82.31 22.68 -52.64
N SER A 220 81.27 22.23 -51.92
CA SER A 220 81.37 22.02 -50.46
C SER A 220 81.99 20.69 -50.06
N GLY A 221 81.89 19.67 -50.94
CA GLY A 221 82.23 18.29 -50.62
C GLY A 221 81.24 17.61 -49.65
N LEU A 222 80.10 18.24 -49.38
CA LEU A 222 78.99 17.67 -48.61
C LEU A 222 77.89 17.18 -49.54
N LYS A 223 77.34 16.00 -49.27
CA LYS A 223 76.11 15.55 -49.90
C LYS A 223 74.96 16.45 -49.49
N ALA A 224 74.02 16.67 -50.40
CA ALA A 224 72.85 17.49 -50.15
C ALA A 224 71.61 16.90 -50.81
N SER A 225 70.45 17.23 -50.26
CA SER A 225 69.13 16.84 -50.76
C SER A 225 68.28 18.08 -51.01
N LEU A 226 67.31 17.97 -51.92
CA LEU A 226 66.32 19.02 -52.14
C LEU A 226 65.01 18.58 -51.52
N LYS A 227 64.45 19.41 -50.65
CA LYS A 227 63.14 19.24 -50.03
C LYS A 227 62.15 20.15 -50.73
N GLU A 228 61.12 19.59 -51.36
CA GLU A 228 60.02 20.38 -51.93
C GLU A 228 59.27 21.10 -50.79
N THR A 229 59.16 22.43 -50.89
CA THR A 229 58.51 23.27 -49.89
C THR A 229 57.18 23.83 -50.35
N ALA A 230 56.94 23.94 -51.67
CA ALA A 230 55.63 24.30 -52.22
C ALA A 230 55.48 23.82 -53.67
N LYS A 231 54.29 23.31 -54.02
CA LYS A 231 53.96 22.80 -55.36
C LYS A 231 53.19 23.82 -56.18
N GLY A 232 53.53 23.98 -57.45
CA GLY A 232 52.94 24.96 -58.37
C GLY A 232 51.45 24.74 -58.67
N GLN A 233 50.61 25.77 -58.53
CA GLN A 233 49.15 25.73 -58.76
C GLN A 233 48.74 26.10 -60.20
N ALA A 234 47.61 25.59 -60.67
CA ALA A 234 47.09 25.81 -62.03
C ALA A 234 46.32 27.13 -62.17
N TYR A 235 46.33 27.72 -63.37
CA TYR A 235 45.53 28.90 -63.71
C TYR A 235 44.19 28.54 -64.38
N TYR A 236 43.14 29.33 -64.13
CA TYR A 236 41.79 29.17 -64.70
C TYR A 236 41.27 30.46 -65.34
N THR A 237 40.28 30.35 -66.22
CA THR A 237 39.48 31.49 -66.73
C THR A 237 38.00 31.12 -66.73
N PHE A 238 37.13 32.13 -66.66
CA PHE A 238 35.68 31.96 -66.76
C PHE A 238 35.12 32.72 -67.95
N THR A 239 34.18 32.12 -68.68
CA THR A 239 33.47 32.77 -69.78
C THR A 239 31.96 32.70 -69.57
N THR A 240 31.25 33.84 -69.57
CA THR A 240 29.80 33.91 -69.33
C THR A 240 28.98 33.42 -70.52
N ALA A 241 27.69 33.20 -70.35
CA ALA A 241 26.72 33.13 -71.44
C ALA A 241 26.45 34.53 -72.04
N SER A 242 25.61 34.61 -73.06
CA SER A 242 25.21 35.87 -73.71
C SER A 242 24.44 36.79 -72.77
N ILE A 243 24.90 38.04 -72.65
CA ILE A 243 24.33 39.10 -71.84
C ILE A 243 23.73 40.14 -72.80
N SER A 244 22.46 40.49 -72.60
CA SER A 244 21.78 41.50 -73.42
C SER A 244 22.20 42.92 -73.01
N GLY A 245 22.67 43.70 -73.98
CA GLY A 245 23.07 45.10 -73.79
C GLY A 245 24.51 45.27 -73.29
N GLU A 246 25.25 46.18 -73.92
CA GLU A 246 26.67 46.40 -73.60
C GLU A 246 26.89 46.97 -72.20
N ALA A 247 26.03 47.89 -71.77
CA ALA A 247 26.11 48.53 -70.46
C ALA A 247 26.07 47.48 -69.33
N ASN A 248 25.20 46.46 -69.46
CA ASN A 248 25.07 45.40 -68.48
C ASN A 248 26.34 44.54 -68.36
N ALA A 249 27.01 44.27 -69.50
CA ALA A 249 28.27 43.53 -69.50
C ALA A 249 29.41 44.34 -68.83
N LYS A 250 29.48 45.66 -69.08
CA LYS A 250 30.45 46.56 -68.42
C LYS A 250 30.23 46.60 -66.90
N THR A 251 28.99 46.81 -66.46
CA THR A 251 28.65 46.86 -65.03
C THR A 251 28.99 45.56 -64.32
N LEU A 252 28.69 44.41 -64.93
CA LEU A 252 28.99 43.11 -64.33
C LEU A 252 30.51 42.86 -64.19
N LEU A 253 31.32 43.31 -65.15
CA LEU A 253 32.79 43.27 -65.08
C LEU A 253 33.36 44.15 -63.96
N GLN A 254 32.82 45.35 -63.79
CA GLN A 254 33.25 46.24 -62.71
C GLN A 254 32.91 45.65 -61.34
N GLN A 255 31.73 45.07 -61.20
CA GLN A 255 31.32 44.38 -59.97
C GLN A 255 32.17 43.14 -59.68
N LEU A 256 32.57 42.38 -60.71
CA LEU A 256 33.48 41.24 -60.55
C LEU A 256 34.83 41.70 -59.97
N LYS A 257 35.43 42.74 -60.56
CA LYS A 257 36.72 43.27 -60.11
C LYS A 257 36.65 43.80 -58.67
N GLN A 258 35.61 44.55 -58.33
CA GLN A 258 35.44 45.10 -56.98
C GLN A 258 35.24 44.01 -55.92
N SER A 259 34.42 43.00 -56.21
CA SER A 259 34.06 41.97 -55.22
C SER A 259 35.11 40.87 -55.07
N THR A 260 35.90 40.59 -56.11
CA THR A 260 36.81 39.43 -56.12
C THR A 260 38.27 39.79 -56.42
N GLY A 261 38.55 41.02 -56.86
CA GLY A 261 39.86 41.42 -57.40
C GLY A 261 40.14 40.89 -58.81
N ILE A 262 39.24 40.08 -59.38
CA ILE A 262 39.44 39.41 -60.67
C ILE A 262 39.01 40.33 -61.81
N THR A 263 39.94 40.59 -62.73
CA THR A 263 39.69 41.39 -63.93
C THR A 263 39.18 40.52 -65.08
N GLY A 264 38.71 41.16 -66.14
CA GLY A 264 38.30 40.47 -67.36
C GLY A 264 38.00 41.45 -68.49
N SER A 265 37.54 40.93 -69.61
CA SER A 265 37.11 41.69 -70.79
C SER A 265 35.77 41.16 -71.31
N TYR A 266 35.05 41.96 -72.09
CA TYR A 266 33.82 41.53 -72.74
C TYR A 266 33.92 41.72 -74.26
N LYS A 267 33.19 40.91 -75.02
CA LYS A 267 33.11 40.98 -76.49
C LYS A 267 31.66 40.90 -76.97
N SER A 268 31.34 41.58 -78.07
CA SER A 268 30.04 41.45 -78.74
C SER A 268 29.93 40.11 -79.49
N ILE A 269 28.75 39.52 -79.50
CA ILE A 269 28.38 38.25 -80.15
C ILE A 269 26.99 38.37 -80.79
N ASN A 270 26.76 37.71 -81.93
CA ASN A 270 25.46 37.75 -82.62
C ASN A 270 24.50 36.69 -82.06
N GLN A 271 23.33 37.12 -81.61
CA GLN A 271 22.27 36.23 -81.11
C GLN A 271 21.11 36.18 -82.10
N LYS A 272 20.78 34.98 -82.61
CA LYS A 272 19.66 34.74 -83.52
C LYS A 272 18.42 34.31 -82.74
N THR A 273 17.31 35.02 -82.90
CA THR A 273 16.00 34.68 -82.32
C THR A 273 15.03 34.33 -83.44
N THR A 274 14.31 33.21 -83.32
CA THR A 274 13.41 32.71 -84.36
C THR A 274 11.97 32.76 -83.87
N ALA A 275 11.10 33.43 -84.62
CA ALA A 275 9.68 33.55 -84.31
C ALA A 275 8.81 33.12 -85.50
N ASP A 276 7.64 32.53 -85.22
CA ASP A 276 6.72 32.07 -86.25
C ASP A 276 5.95 33.26 -86.87
N VAL A 277 6.07 33.41 -88.19
CA VAL A 277 5.21 34.23 -89.05
C VAL A 277 4.36 33.33 -89.94
N TYR A 278 3.27 33.80 -90.51
CA TYR A 278 2.27 32.95 -91.14
C TYR A 278 2.05 33.38 -92.59
N ASN A 279 2.03 32.40 -93.49
CA ASN A 279 1.60 32.59 -94.87
C ASN A 279 0.16 32.10 -94.98
N VAL A 280 -0.66 32.81 -95.74
CA VAL A 280 -2.10 32.63 -95.83
C VAL A 280 -2.51 32.58 -97.30
N GLN A 281 -3.26 31.56 -97.71
CA GLN A 281 -3.78 31.42 -99.06
C GLN A 281 -5.30 31.25 -99.00
N SER A 282 -6.04 32.12 -99.70
CA SER A 282 -7.50 31.97 -99.82
C SER A 282 -7.89 30.76 -100.66
N ALA A 283 -9.14 30.34 -100.53
CA ALA A 283 -9.81 29.50 -101.51
C ALA A 283 -10.06 30.25 -102.84
N TYR A 284 -10.73 29.58 -103.78
CA TYR A 284 -10.84 30.01 -105.17
C TYR A 284 -11.89 31.10 -105.40
N PHE A 285 -11.51 32.10 -106.20
CA PHE A 285 -12.37 33.13 -106.76
C PHE A 285 -12.47 32.93 -108.28
N LYS A 286 -13.68 32.88 -108.84
CA LYS A 286 -13.90 32.72 -110.29
C LYS A 286 -13.87 34.09 -110.97
N GLY A 287 -12.97 34.26 -111.93
CA GLY A 287 -12.75 35.50 -112.67
C GLY A 287 -11.66 36.39 -112.06
N LEU A 288 -10.89 37.06 -112.94
CA LEU A 288 -9.75 37.90 -112.56
C LEU A 288 -10.16 39.16 -111.81
N ASN A 289 -11.29 39.78 -112.18
CA ASN A 289 -11.76 41.00 -111.52
C ASN A 289 -12.20 40.71 -110.08
N THR A 290 -12.86 39.57 -109.87
CA THR A 290 -13.34 39.12 -108.55
C THR A 290 -12.18 38.93 -107.56
N VAL A 291 -11.07 38.32 -107.97
CA VAL A 291 -9.93 38.10 -107.06
C VAL A 291 -9.16 39.38 -106.76
N LYS A 292 -9.09 40.31 -107.71
CA LYS A 292 -8.47 41.63 -107.50
C LYS A 292 -9.28 42.45 -106.50
N ASP A 293 -10.60 42.43 -106.60
CA ASP A 293 -11.47 43.10 -105.63
C ASP A 293 -11.33 42.48 -104.23
N ALA A 294 -11.26 41.14 -104.15
CA ALA A 294 -11.00 40.44 -102.89
C ALA A 294 -9.68 40.90 -102.23
N ILE A 295 -8.60 41.08 -102.98
CA ILE A 295 -7.31 41.59 -102.46
C ILE A 295 -7.44 43.00 -101.88
N SER A 296 -8.10 43.90 -102.61
CA SER A 296 -8.32 45.28 -102.16
C SER A 296 -9.14 45.31 -100.86
N GLN A 297 -10.18 44.48 -100.77
CA GLN A 297 -10.98 44.35 -99.54
C GLN A 297 -10.15 43.81 -98.37
N ILE A 298 -9.29 42.81 -98.60
CA ILE A 298 -8.41 42.26 -97.54
C ILE A 298 -7.43 43.32 -97.03
N LYS A 299 -6.74 44.03 -97.92
CA LYS A 299 -5.77 45.07 -97.54
C LYS A 299 -6.44 46.21 -96.77
N LYS A 300 -7.61 46.68 -97.24
CA LYS A 300 -8.36 47.75 -96.58
C LYS A 300 -8.82 47.35 -95.17
N ASN A 301 -9.29 46.12 -94.97
CA ASN A 301 -9.90 45.71 -93.70
C ASN A 301 -8.91 45.11 -92.69
N THR A 302 -7.74 44.64 -93.13
CA THR A 302 -6.79 43.94 -92.25
C THR A 302 -5.41 44.61 -92.18
N GLY A 303 -5.11 45.55 -93.09
CA GLY A 303 -3.78 46.14 -93.27
C GLY A 303 -2.77 45.22 -93.97
N VAL A 304 -3.15 43.98 -94.28
CA VAL A 304 -2.28 42.98 -94.89
C VAL A 304 -2.40 43.00 -96.41
N SER A 305 -1.27 43.08 -97.11
CA SER A 305 -1.26 43.01 -98.58
C SER A 305 -1.21 41.56 -99.05
N GLY A 306 -2.05 41.22 -100.05
CA GLY A 306 -2.03 39.93 -100.73
C GLY A 306 -1.87 40.08 -102.24
N TYR A 307 -1.48 39.00 -102.91
CA TYR A 307 -1.37 38.93 -104.37
C TYR A 307 -2.14 37.71 -104.91
N TYR A 308 -2.72 37.79 -106.11
CA TYR A 308 -3.50 36.68 -106.65
C TYR A 308 -2.64 35.72 -107.48
N GLN A 309 -3.05 34.46 -107.56
CA GLN A 309 -2.42 33.42 -108.37
C GLN A 309 -3.49 32.60 -109.08
N LYS A 310 -3.34 32.38 -110.40
CA LYS A 310 -4.27 31.59 -111.22
C LYS A 310 -4.08 30.09 -110.92
N VAL A 311 -5.18 29.34 -110.89
CA VAL A 311 -5.17 27.90 -110.57
C VAL A 311 -5.47 27.09 -111.81
N GLY A 312 -4.45 26.42 -112.36
CA GLY A 312 -4.59 25.54 -113.53
C GLY A 312 -5.06 26.25 -114.81
N LYS A 313 -5.70 25.49 -115.72
CA LYS A 313 -6.23 26.00 -116.99
C LYS A 313 -7.63 26.63 -116.87
N SER A 314 -8.24 26.64 -115.67
CA SER A 314 -9.57 27.22 -115.43
C SER A 314 -9.51 28.76 -115.29
N THR A 315 -10.66 29.41 -115.13
CA THR A 315 -10.77 30.85 -114.88
C THR A 315 -10.78 31.22 -113.38
N THR A 316 -10.21 30.39 -112.50
CA THR A 316 -10.20 30.60 -111.03
C THR A 316 -8.83 31.02 -110.45
N TYR A 317 -8.83 31.81 -109.37
CA TYR A 317 -7.65 32.39 -108.72
C TYR A 317 -7.72 32.32 -107.18
N THR A 318 -6.57 32.29 -106.50
CA THR A 318 -6.47 32.41 -105.02
C THR A 318 -5.68 33.67 -104.63
N VAL A 319 -5.89 34.18 -103.42
CA VAL A 319 -5.14 35.31 -102.82
C VAL A 319 -4.13 34.79 -101.81
N ASN A 320 -2.86 35.11 -102.02
CA ASN A 320 -1.73 34.73 -101.17
C ASN A 320 -1.19 35.93 -100.39
N MET A 321 -0.97 35.76 -99.09
CA MET A 321 -0.36 36.75 -98.19
C MET A 321 0.78 36.07 -97.43
N LYS A 322 1.94 36.71 -97.29
CA LYS A 322 3.13 36.08 -96.70
C LYS A 322 3.71 36.85 -95.53
N ASN A 323 4.31 36.12 -94.59
CA ASN A 323 5.06 36.60 -93.43
C ASN A 323 4.25 37.46 -92.45
N LEU A 324 2.98 37.11 -92.23
CA LEU A 324 2.15 37.80 -91.26
C LEU A 324 2.60 37.46 -89.86
N THR A 325 2.69 38.43 -88.96
CA THR A 325 2.82 38.10 -87.54
C THR A 325 1.56 37.38 -87.06
N LYS A 326 1.64 36.67 -85.93
CA LYS A 326 0.48 35.98 -85.33
C LYS A 326 -0.72 36.92 -85.15
N GLN A 327 -0.49 38.18 -84.78
CA GLN A 327 -1.53 39.21 -84.67
C GLN A 327 -2.14 39.61 -86.02
N GLN A 328 -1.33 39.73 -87.07
CA GLN A 328 -1.83 40.03 -88.42
C GLN A 328 -2.65 38.86 -88.99
N LEU A 329 -2.23 37.61 -88.75
CA LEU A 329 -3.00 36.42 -89.13
C LEU A 329 -4.39 36.42 -88.48
N GLN A 330 -4.49 36.74 -87.19
CA GLN A 330 -5.76 36.79 -86.47
C GLN A 330 -6.73 37.81 -87.08
N LYS A 331 -6.23 38.98 -87.53
CA LYS A 331 -7.06 39.98 -88.23
C LYS A 331 -7.56 39.47 -89.58
N VAL A 332 -6.73 38.73 -90.30
CA VAL A 332 -7.10 38.10 -91.59
C VAL A 332 -8.13 36.99 -91.38
N ASP A 333 -7.98 36.14 -90.36
CA ASP A 333 -8.95 35.10 -90.00
C ASP A 333 -10.35 35.68 -89.75
N ALA A 334 -10.42 36.70 -88.89
CA ALA A 334 -11.67 37.35 -88.53
C ALA A 334 -12.39 37.95 -89.76
N PHE A 335 -11.64 38.57 -90.68
CA PHE A 335 -12.20 39.13 -91.91
C PHE A 335 -12.72 38.05 -92.87
N PHE A 336 -11.96 36.97 -93.07
CA PHE A 336 -12.34 35.89 -93.97
C PHE A 336 -13.57 35.13 -93.47
N LYS A 337 -13.66 34.88 -92.15
CA LYS A 337 -14.88 34.35 -91.51
C LYS A 337 -16.09 35.23 -91.77
N LYS A 338 -15.97 36.55 -91.60
CA LYS A 338 -17.06 37.51 -91.85
C LYS A 338 -17.57 37.47 -93.30
N LYS A 339 -16.67 37.31 -94.27
CA LYS A 339 -17.02 37.19 -95.69
C LYS A 339 -17.45 35.79 -96.11
N LYS A 340 -17.45 34.83 -95.17
CA LYS A 340 -17.64 33.39 -95.43
C LYS A 340 -16.66 32.88 -96.50
N TRP A 341 -15.45 33.42 -96.51
CA TRP A 341 -14.37 32.98 -97.39
C TRP A 341 -13.47 31.99 -96.67
N HIS A 342 -13.12 30.92 -97.36
CA HIS A 342 -12.19 29.94 -96.84
C HIS A 342 -10.76 30.35 -97.15
N TYR A 343 -9.84 29.96 -96.27
CA TYR A 343 -8.41 30.10 -96.49
C TYR A 343 -7.66 29.02 -95.71
N THR A 344 -6.40 28.79 -96.10
CA THR A 344 -5.45 27.99 -95.34
C THR A 344 -4.30 28.89 -94.88
N SER A 345 -3.74 28.61 -93.70
CA SER A 345 -2.52 29.28 -93.25
C SER A 345 -1.49 28.29 -92.73
N SER A 346 -0.23 28.56 -93.04
CA SER A 346 0.92 27.79 -92.59
C SER A 346 1.90 28.69 -91.84
N ALA A 347 2.31 28.26 -90.65
CA ALA A 347 3.39 28.90 -89.91
C ALA A 347 4.74 28.67 -90.59
N VAL A 348 5.56 29.71 -90.64
CA VAL A 348 6.91 29.74 -91.20
C VAL A 348 7.80 30.48 -90.21
N LYS A 349 8.95 29.88 -89.88
CA LYS A 349 9.91 30.45 -88.93
C LYS A 349 10.70 31.58 -89.58
N LYS A 350 10.65 32.78 -88.99
CA LYS A 350 11.49 33.93 -89.38
C LYS A 350 12.50 34.23 -88.27
N THR A 351 13.78 34.17 -88.63
CA THR A 351 14.90 34.43 -87.72
C THR A 351 15.38 35.87 -87.84
N ALA A 352 15.46 36.58 -86.73
CA ALA A 352 16.09 37.90 -86.60
C ALA A 352 17.40 37.78 -85.82
N THR A 353 18.38 38.65 -86.09
CA THR A 353 19.69 38.65 -85.41
C THR A 353 19.86 39.95 -84.64
N SER A 354 20.24 39.87 -83.36
CA SER A 354 20.54 41.02 -82.49
C SER A 354 21.88 40.84 -81.78
N SER A 355 22.56 41.95 -81.47
CA SER A 355 23.85 41.93 -80.75
C SER A 355 23.68 41.64 -79.25
N ALA A 356 24.45 40.69 -78.71
CA ALA A 356 24.60 40.36 -77.29
C ALA A 356 26.09 40.38 -76.89
N TYR A 357 26.43 40.24 -75.61
CA TYR A 357 27.82 40.37 -75.13
C TYR A 357 28.23 39.22 -74.22
N GLN A 358 29.51 38.86 -74.22
CA GLN A 358 30.07 37.78 -73.42
C GLN A 358 31.31 38.24 -72.65
N ILE A 359 31.39 37.96 -71.36
CA ILE A 359 32.55 38.30 -70.52
C ILE A 359 33.49 37.10 -70.43
N THR A 360 34.80 37.35 -70.50
CA THR A 360 35.85 36.38 -70.13
C THR A 360 36.78 36.98 -69.09
N THR A 361 37.03 36.26 -68.00
CA THR A 361 37.94 36.71 -66.94
C THR A 361 39.40 36.57 -67.35
N ALA A 362 40.28 37.39 -66.75
CA ALA A 362 41.71 37.14 -66.75
C ALA A 362 42.05 35.82 -66.04
N GLN A 363 43.28 35.35 -66.22
CA GLN A 363 43.75 34.10 -65.64
C GLN A 363 43.81 34.21 -64.11
N VAL A 364 43.14 33.31 -63.40
CA VAL A 364 43.10 33.27 -61.93
C VAL A 364 43.91 32.08 -61.42
N LEU A 365 44.82 32.33 -60.48
CA LEU A 365 45.71 31.31 -59.93
C LEU A 365 45.01 30.51 -58.83
N GLY A 366 44.97 29.19 -59.00
CA GLY A 366 44.49 28.26 -57.99
C GLY A 366 42.97 28.13 -57.90
N GLU A 367 42.54 27.02 -57.31
CA GLU A 367 41.13 26.63 -57.20
C GLU A 367 40.33 27.61 -56.33
N GLN A 368 40.96 28.14 -55.27
CA GLN A 368 40.31 29.03 -54.32
C GLN A 368 39.89 30.36 -54.97
N GLN A 369 40.77 30.95 -55.78
CA GLN A 369 40.47 32.19 -56.50
C GLN A 369 39.45 31.94 -57.63
N ALA A 370 39.54 30.78 -58.29
CA ALA A 370 38.55 30.36 -59.28
C ALA A 370 37.14 30.18 -58.68
N ASN A 371 37.05 29.64 -57.46
CA ASN A 371 35.77 29.45 -56.78
C ASN A 371 35.11 30.78 -56.41
N LYS A 372 35.89 31.82 -56.06
CA LYS A 372 35.35 33.17 -55.84
C LYS A 372 34.70 33.75 -57.10
N ALA A 373 35.33 33.59 -58.27
CA ALA A 373 34.72 33.98 -59.55
C ALA A 373 33.44 33.18 -59.86
N ALA A 374 33.45 31.86 -59.67
CA ALA A 374 32.27 31.00 -59.86
C ALA A 374 31.09 31.43 -58.97
N ALA A 375 31.37 31.70 -57.69
CA ALA A 375 30.37 32.15 -56.73
C ALA A 375 29.77 33.50 -57.12
N PHE A 376 30.61 34.46 -57.55
CA PHE A 376 30.14 35.76 -58.02
C PHE A 376 29.14 35.65 -59.19
N PHE A 377 29.49 34.90 -60.24
CA PHE A 377 28.61 34.76 -61.41
C PHE A 377 27.31 34.03 -61.06
N THR A 378 27.39 33.01 -60.19
CA THR A 378 26.21 32.31 -59.68
C THR A 378 25.30 33.25 -58.90
N GLN A 379 25.85 34.07 -58.00
CA GLN A 379 25.09 35.05 -57.21
C GLN A 379 24.40 36.09 -58.11
N LYS A 380 25.07 36.54 -59.17
CA LYS A 380 24.50 37.48 -60.15
C LYS A 380 23.55 36.82 -61.14
N LYS A 381 23.26 35.52 -60.98
CA LYS A 381 22.41 34.70 -61.86
C LYS A 381 22.86 34.72 -63.32
N VAL A 382 24.17 34.88 -63.55
CA VAL A 382 24.77 34.84 -64.89
C VAL A 382 25.52 33.53 -65.04
N LYS A 383 25.09 32.71 -66.01
CA LYS A 383 25.74 31.43 -66.27
C LYS A 383 27.16 31.67 -66.78
N ALA A 384 28.17 31.07 -66.14
CA ALA A 384 29.57 31.18 -66.54
C ALA A 384 30.27 29.82 -66.48
N THR A 385 31.17 29.56 -67.43
CA THR A 385 31.88 28.29 -67.57
C THR A 385 33.33 28.45 -67.18
N LYS A 386 33.81 27.63 -66.23
CA LYS A 386 35.21 27.55 -65.80
C LYS A 386 36.04 26.74 -66.79
N LYS A 387 37.24 27.20 -67.14
CA LYS A 387 38.22 26.47 -67.98
C LYS A 387 39.62 26.56 -67.38
N ALA A 388 40.32 25.44 -67.26
CA ALA A 388 41.74 25.43 -66.92
C ALA A 388 42.58 25.90 -68.12
N THR A 389 43.59 26.73 -67.88
CA THR A 389 44.39 27.34 -68.96
C THR A 389 45.56 26.46 -69.41
N GLY A 390 45.85 25.37 -68.68
CA GLY A 390 46.98 24.48 -68.92
C GLY A 390 48.33 24.96 -68.35
N LYS A 391 48.41 26.21 -67.86
CA LYS A 391 49.62 26.76 -67.23
C LYS A 391 49.60 26.52 -65.72
N LYS A 392 50.77 26.20 -65.13
CA LYS A 392 50.99 26.06 -63.68
C LYS A 392 52.12 27.00 -63.23
N ALA A 393 52.07 27.46 -61.98
CA ALA A 393 53.22 28.11 -61.33
C ALA A 393 54.37 27.10 -61.11
N GLU A 394 55.59 27.57 -60.86
CA GLU A 394 56.76 26.70 -60.60
C GLU A 394 56.81 26.18 -59.15
N ASN A 395 57.45 25.01 -58.94
CA ASN A 395 57.67 24.42 -57.62
C ASN A 395 58.75 25.18 -56.84
N GLN A 396 58.75 25.06 -55.51
CA GLN A 396 59.76 25.64 -54.62
C GLN A 396 60.45 24.55 -53.80
N TYR A 397 61.76 24.66 -53.62
CA TYR A 397 62.61 23.70 -52.92
C TYR A 397 63.49 24.37 -51.86
N GLN A 398 63.96 23.61 -50.87
CA GLN A 398 65.08 23.99 -49.99
C GLN A 398 66.16 22.93 -50.05
N LEU A 399 67.42 23.34 -50.08
CA LEU A 399 68.57 22.44 -50.03
C LEU A 399 68.95 22.15 -48.57
N ILE A 400 69.19 20.87 -48.24
CA ILE A 400 69.63 20.42 -46.91
C ILE A 400 70.87 19.53 -47.07
N SER A 401 71.98 19.88 -46.42
CA SER A 401 73.22 19.10 -46.43
C SER A 401 73.19 17.93 -45.44
N GLU A 402 74.09 16.96 -45.64
CA GLU A 402 74.46 16.01 -44.58
C GLU A 402 75.10 16.73 -43.39
N GLU A 403 75.13 16.04 -42.24
CA GLU A 403 75.78 16.51 -41.02
C GLU A 403 77.28 16.19 -41.06
N THR A 404 78.12 17.10 -40.58
CA THR A 404 79.58 16.94 -40.55
C THR A 404 80.19 17.59 -39.32
N THR A 405 81.32 17.07 -38.83
CA THR A 405 82.17 17.77 -37.84
C THR A 405 83.15 18.76 -38.50
N ASP A 406 83.37 18.64 -39.81
CA ASP A 406 84.31 19.45 -40.60
C ASP A 406 83.74 20.83 -40.95
N GLN A 407 84.14 21.84 -40.16
CA GLN A 407 83.69 23.23 -40.29
C GLN A 407 84.18 23.91 -41.58
N ALA A 408 85.25 23.41 -42.21
CA ALA A 408 85.74 23.97 -43.47
C ALA A 408 84.78 23.66 -44.61
N LYS A 409 84.20 22.45 -44.63
CA LYS A 409 83.15 22.05 -45.58
C LYS A 409 81.86 22.84 -45.37
N VAL A 410 81.51 23.14 -44.11
CA VAL A 410 80.33 23.96 -43.78
C VAL A 410 80.48 25.37 -44.36
N THR A 411 81.61 26.02 -44.12
CA THR A 411 81.89 27.37 -44.65
C THR A 411 81.81 27.40 -46.18
N LYS A 412 82.38 26.40 -46.87
CA LYS A 412 82.28 26.29 -48.34
C LYS A 412 80.84 26.15 -48.82
N GLY A 413 80.02 25.31 -48.18
CA GLY A 413 78.61 25.13 -48.52
C GLY A 413 77.78 26.42 -48.42
N LEU A 414 77.95 27.18 -47.33
CA LEU A 414 77.26 28.46 -47.15
C LEU A 414 77.62 29.49 -48.24
N ASN A 415 78.89 29.54 -48.65
CA ASN A 415 79.36 30.45 -49.69
C ASN A 415 78.74 30.14 -51.07
N VAL A 416 78.57 28.85 -51.40
CA VAL A 416 77.90 28.46 -52.66
C VAL A 416 76.46 28.96 -52.69
N LEU A 417 75.70 28.78 -51.61
CA LEU A 417 74.31 29.22 -51.55
C LEU A 417 74.20 30.76 -51.67
N LYS A 418 75.14 31.48 -51.05
CA LYS A 418 75.23 32.95 -51.17
C LYS A 418 75.47 33.41 -52.61
N LYS A 419 76.29 32.69 -53.40
CA LYS A 419 76.53 32.99 -54.84
C LYS A 419 75.25 32.92 -55.66
N TYR A 420 74.33 32.02 -55.31
CA TYR A 420 73.01 31.91 -55.94
C TYR A 420 71.96 32.88 -55.37
N LYS A 421 72.39 33.83 -54.52
CA LYS A 421 71.54 34.82 -53.82
C LYS A 421 70.45 34.17 -52.96
N LEU A 422 70.75 32.99 -52.39
CA LEU A 422 69.86 32.28 -51.48
C LEU A 422 70.30 32.56 -50.04
N SER A 423 69.34 32.76 -49.14
CA SER A 423 69.62 32.72 -47.69
C SER A 423 70.02 31.30 -47.29
N ALA A 424 70.85 31.15 -46.27
CA ALA A 424 71.25 29.84 -45.76
C ALA A 424 71.61 29.92 -44.27
N ALA A 425 71.35 28.84 -43.53
CA ALA A 425 71.67 28.73 -42.12
C ALA A 425 72.37 27.39 -41.83
N ALA A 426 73.40 27.43 -40.97
CA ALA A 426 74.05 26.24 -40.44
C ALA A 426 73.54 25.94 -39.03
N LYS A 427 73.23 24.66 -38.74
CA LYS A 427 72.70 24.20 -37.47
C LYS A 427 73.64 23.16 -36.85
N THR A 428 74.15 23.43 -35.65
CA THR A 428 75.06 22.55 -34.91
C THR A 428 74.33 21.85 -33.75
N VAL A 429 74.55 20.55 -33.59
CA VAL A 429 73.98 19.71 -32.52
C VAL A 429 75.05 18.77 -31.94
N LYS A 430 74.97 18.48 -30.63
CA LYS A 430 75.81 17.48 -29.96
C LYS A 430 75.22 16.08 -30.14
N LYS A 431 76.03 15.11 -30.58
CA LYS A 431 75.67 13.69 -30.75
C LYS A 431 76.71 12.79 -30.09
N GLN A 432 76.28 11.68 -29.51
CA GLN A 432 77.17 10.72 -28.84
C GLN A 432 77.87 9.79 -29.84
N THR A 433 79.13 9.44 -29.60
CA THR A 433 79.89 8.45 -30.39
C THR A 433 80.77 7.54 -29.54
N ALA A 434 80.83 6.26 -29.95
CA ALA A 434 81.59 5.10 -29.47
C ALA A 434 81.54 4.77 -27.96
N ASN A 435 81.03 3.56 -27.66
CA ASN A 435 80.91 3.02 -26.30
C ASN A 435 82.21 2.34 -25.86
N THR A 436 82.80 2.76 -24.73
CA THR A 436 83.64 1.86 -23.92
C THR A 436 82.73 1.07 -22.97
N PHE A 437 83.22 0.01 -22.32
CA PHE A 437 82.40 -0.86 -21.48
C PHE A 437 83.08 -1.15 -20.13
N LYS A 438 82.31 -1.28 -19.05
CA LYS A 438 82.79 -1.78 -17.74
C LYS A 438 82.07 -3.07 -17.37
N ILE A 439 82.80 -4.04 -16.83
CA ILE A 439 82.25 -5.30 -16.32
C ILE A 439 82.06 -5.17 -14.80
N THR A 440 80.92 -5.65 -14.28
CA THR A 440 80.57 -5.72 -12.86
C THR A 440 80.12 -7.13 -12.49
N THR A 441 80.71 -7.74 -11.46
CA THR A 441 80.30 -9.08 -10.97
C THR A 441 78.96 -9.04 -10.24
N GLU A 442 78.35 -10.21 -10.02
CA GLU A 442 77.27 -10.38 -9.04
C GLU A 442 77.71 -9.99 -7.62
N SER A 443 76.75 -9.85 -6.70
CA SER A 443 76.99 -9.50 -5.30
C SER A 443 77.58 -10.69 -4.55
N LEU A 444 78.84 -10.57 -4.13
CA LEU A 444 79.60 -11.61 -3.44
C LEU A 444 79.71 -11.26 -1.95
N LEU A 445 79.25 -12.16 -1.08
CA LEU A 445 79.45 -12.04 0.37
C LEU A 445 80.79 -12.63 0.82
N ASP A 446 81.27 -13.64 0.09
CA ASP A 446 82.51 -14.35 0.38
C ASP A 446 83.75 -13.56 -0.10
N ALA A 447 84.61 -13.20 0.85
CA ALA A 447 85.85 -12.46 0.58
C ALA A 447 86.82 -13.22 -0.34
N ALA A 448 86.83 -14.55 -0.31
CA ALA A 448 87.69 -15.36 -1.18
C ALA A 448 87.26 -15.21 -2.66
N LYS A 449 85.95 -15.28 -2.93
CA LYS A 449 85.39 -15.09 -4.27
C LYS A 449 85.63 -13.69 -4.84
N VAL A 450 85.60 -12.66 -3.99
CA VAL A 450 85.93 -11.27 -4.41
C VAL A 450 87.38 -11.19 -4.90
N ASN A 451 88.32 -11.81 -4.18
CA ASN A 451 89.73 -11.83 -4.55
C ASN A 451 90.02 -12.67 -5.81
N GLU A 452 89.30 -13.78 -6.01
CA GLU A 452 89.39 -14.57 -7.25
C GLU A 452 88.98 -13.75 -8.48
N ALA A 453 87.89 -12.98 -8.39
CA ALA A 453 87.43 -12.14 -9.48
C ALA A 453 88.41 -10.99 -9.82
N ILE A 454 88.98 -10.33 -8.82
CA ILE A 454 90.00 -9.28 -9.03
C ILE A 454 91.23 -9.86 -9.72
N THR A 455 91.69 -11.03 -9.25
CA THR A 455 92.85 -11.73 -9.82
C THR A 455 92.60 -12.12 -11.28
N PHE A 456 91.40 -12.60 -11.60
CA PHE A 456 91.01 -12.96 -12.97
C PHE A 456 91.16 -11.77 -13.93
N PHE A 457 90.58 -10.61 -13.61
CA PHE A 457 90.66 -9.44 -14.50
C PHE A 457 92.09 -8.92 -14.64
N LYS A 458 92.85 -8.87 -13.53
CA LYS A 458 94.25 -8.45 -13.54
C LYS A 458 95.12 -9.33 -14.44
N SER A 459 94.91 -10.65 -14.43
CA SER A 459 95.62 -11.59 -15.31
C SER A 459 95.32 -11.41 -16.80
N ASN A 460 94.17 -10.78 -17.13
CA ASN A 460 93.79 -10.43 -18.50
C ASN A 460 94.12 -8.97 -18.86
N GLN A 461 95.03 -8.33 -18.10
CA GLN A 461 95.46 -6.94 -18.29
C GLN A 461 94.33 -5.90 -18.17
N ILE A 462 93.28 -6.21 -17.41
CA ILE A 462 92.19 -5.28 -17.10
C ILE A 462 92.22 -4.97 -15.60
N SER A 463 92.32 -3.68 -15.25
CA SER A 463 92.27 -3.26 -13.84
C SER A 463 90.86 -3.45 -13.28
N ALA A 464 90.73 -3.96 -12.05
CA ALA A 464 89.45 -4.15 -11.37
C ALA A 464 89.56 -3.90 -9.87
N ALA A 465 88.47 -3.40 -9.25
CA ALA A 465 88.41 -3.09 -7.83
C ALA A 465 87.07 -3.52 -7.21
N SER A 466 87.09 -3.90 -5.93
CA SER A 466 85.89 -4.25 -5.18
C SER A 466 85.15 -3.02 -4.63
N LYS A 467 83.81 -3.02 -4.69
CA LYS A 467 82.92 -1.96 -4.19
C LYS A 467 81.79 -2.56 -3.35
N LYS A 468 81.46 -1.94 -2.21
CA LYS A 468 80.31 -2.32 -1.36
C LYS A 468 78.99 -2.07 -2.10
N THR A 469 78.05 -3.00 -2.05
CA THR A 469 76.78 -2.93 -2.79
C THR A 469 75.63 -2.29 -2.01
N GLY A 470 75.87 -1.86 -0.77
CA GLY A 470 74.86 -1.31 0.15
C GLY A 470 73.94 -2.35 0.78
N GLN A 471 73.96 -3.61 0.32
CA GLN A 471 73.20 -4.71 0.90
C GLN A 471 73.96 -5.36 2.06
N THR A 472 73.24 -5.70 3.12
CA THR A 472 73.79 -6.37 4.31
C THR A 472 73.07 -7.68 4.61
N ALA A 473 73.80 -8.67 5.11
CA ALA A 473 73.26 -9.90 5.71
C ALA A 473 73.51 -9.92 7.22
N GLY A 474 72.51 -10.34 8.00
CA GLY A 474 72.61 -10.49 9.45
C GLY A 474 73.30 -11.81 9.84
N SER A 475 74.13 -11.79 10.88
CA SER A 475 74.84 -12.99 11.35
C SER A 475 73.96 -14.02 12.09
N LYS A 476 72.76 -13.63 12.59
CA LYS A 476 71.69 -14.53 13.10
C LYS A 476 70.28 -13.91 12.89
N TYR A 477 69.22 -14.69 13.11
CA TYR A 477 67.81 -14.33 12.88
C TYR A 477 66.91 -14.79 14.05
N GLN A 478 65.73 -14.20 14.24
CA GLN A 478 64.72 -14.63 15.24
C GLN A 478 63.33 -14.60 14.62
N ILE A 479 62.39 -15.38 15.14
CA ILE A 479 60.97 -15.35 14.78
C ILE A 479 60.22 -14.57 15.87
N ILE A 480 59.37 -13.63 15.48
CA ILE A 480 58.46 -12.92 16.39
C ILE A 480 57.03 -13.23 15.93
N THR A 481 56.20 -13.79 16.81
CA THR A 481 54.79 -14.08 16.47
C THR A 481 53.97 -12.81 16.36
N GLU A 482 52.82 -12.90 15.68
CA GLU A 482 51.73 -11.95 15.86
C GLU A 482 51.25 -11.93 17.32
N ALA A 483 50.47 -10.92 17.67
CA ALA A 483 49.94 -10.73 19.02
C ALA A 483 48.89 -11.80 19.36
N ILE A 484 49.16 -12.59 20.38
CA ILE A 484 48.32 -13.70 20.88
C ILE A 484 47.71 -13.27 22.22
N ILE A 485 46.42 -13.56 22.44
CA ILE A 485 45.75 -13.24 23.71
C ILE A 485 45.31 -14.47 24.51
N SER A 486 45.06 -15.59 23.83
CA SER A 486 44.67 -16.84 24.48
C SER A 486 45.88 -17.49 25.16
N GLN A 487 45.75 -17.82 26.45
CA GLN A 487 46.78 -18.55 27.19
C GLN A 487 47.07 -19.91 26.54
N GLU A 488 46.05 -20.57 26.01
CA GLU A 488 46.21 -21.86 25.33
C GLU A 488 47.07 -21.74 24.06
N ASP A 489 46.88 -20.69 23.26
CA ASP A 489 47.68 -20.47 22.06
C ASP A 489 49.12 -20.06 22.42
N ILE A 490 49.31 -19.28 23.48
CA ILE A 490 50.64 -18.93 24.01
C ILE A 490 51.40 -20.19 24.42
N ASP A 491 50.76 -21.08 25.18
CA ASP A 491 51.36 -22.33 25.64
C ASP A 491 51.68 -23.26 24.46
N ARG A 492 50.78 -23.35 23.46
CA ARG A 492 50.98 -24.13 22.24
C ARG A 492 52.20 -23.64 21.44
N VAL A 493 52.36 -22.33 21.29
CA VAL A 493 53.50 -21.73 20.57
C VAL A 493 54.81 -21.91 21.34
N LEU A 494 54.81 -21.75 22.67
CA LEU A 494 56.00 -22.01 23.49
C LEU A 494 56.42 -23.49 23.42
N ALA A 495 55.45 -24.41 23.46
CA ALA A 495 55.69 -25.84 23.27
C ALA A 495 56.24 -26.15 21.88
N PHE A 496 55.74 -25.49 20.83
CA PHE A 496 56.26 -25.62 19.47
C PHE A 496 57.74 -25.24 19.37
N PHE A 497 58.15 -24.09 19.92
CA PHE A 497 59.55 -23.66 19.84
C PHE A 497 60.45 -24.66 20.58
N LYS A 498 60.04 -25.09 21.78
CA LYS A 498 60.74 -26.11 22.57
C LYS A 498 60.91 -27.42 21.80
N LYS A 499 59.86 -27.91 21.13
CA LYS A 499 59.88 -29.13 20.30
C LYS A 499 60.85 -29.03 19.11
N ASN A 500 61.09 -27.83 18.59
CA ASN A 500 61.98 -27.61 17.45
C ASN A 500 63.37 -27.06 17.86
N ASN A 501 63.80 -27.37 19.08
CA ASN A 501 65.11 -26.99 19.65
C ASN A 501 65.40 -25.48 19.60
N ALA A 502 64.36 -24.65 19.69
CA ALA A 502 64.46 -23.20 19.80
C ALA A 502 63.91 -22.75 21.17
N SER A 503 64.51 -21.73 21.77
CA SER A 503 63.86 -21.04 22.90
C SER A 503 62.74 -20.13 22.38
N GLY A 504 61.72 -19.89 23.19
CA GLY A 504 60.66 -18.92 22.92
C GLY A 504 60.38 -18.12 24.18
N THR A 505 60.43 -16.79 24.09
CA THR A 505 60.19 -15.89 25.23
C THR A 505 58.95 -15.05 24.95
N ALA A 506 57.97 -15.11 25.85
CA ALA A 506 56.73 -14.35 25.73
C ALA A 506 56.88 -12.96 26.37
N ALA A 507 56.41 -11.92 25.69
CA ALA A 507 56.44 -10.53 26.16
C ALA A 507 55.10 -9.84 25.94
N LYS A 508 54.69 -8.99 26.90
CA LYS A 508 53.46 -8.18 26.79
C LYS A 508 53.65 -7.09 25.74
N THR A 509 52.66 -6.87 24.89
CA THR A 509 52.69 -5.81 23.86
C THR A 509 52.21 -4.44 24.37
N GLY A 510 51.56 -4.41 25.54
CA GLY A 510 50.92 -3.22 26.12
C GLY A 510 49.43 -3.06 25.77
N ALA A 511 48.94 -3.76 24.74
CA ALA A 511 47.51 -3.79 24.40
C ALA A 511 46.75 -4.85 25.22
N THR A 512 45.48 -4.60 25.54
CA THR A 512 44.62 -5.54 26.28
C THR A 512 43.24 -5.69 25.63
N ALA A 513 42.62 -6.88 25.71
CA ALA A 513 41.24 -7.11 25.23
C ALA A 513 40.50 -8.16 26.08
N TYR A 514 39.18 -8.25 25.91
CA TYR A 514 38.36 -9.29 26.53
C TYR A 514 38.37 -10.55 25.66
N THR A 515 38.49 -11.70 26.30
CA THR A 515 38.54 -13.02 25.63
C THR A 515 37.16 -13.69 25.54
N GLN A 516 36.15 -13.13 26.20
CA GLN A 516 34.80 -13.68 26.29
C GLN A 516 33.75 -12.57 26.30
N TYR A 517 32.62 -12.83 25.64
CA TYR A 517 31.44 -11.97 25.60
C TYR A 517 30.19 -12.82 25.89
N LYS A 518 29.15 -12.17 26.43
CA LYS A 518 27.83 -12.74 26.64
C LYS A 518 26.77 -11.89 25.95
N ILE A 519 25.68 -12.53 25.55
CA ILE A 519 24.46 -11.86 25.06
C ILE A 519 23.37 -12.03 26.10
N LEU A 520 22.72 -10.93 26.47
CA LEU A 520 21.54 -10.91 27.34
C LEU A 520 20.35 -10.38 26.55
N THR A 521 19.28 -11.16 26.40
CA THR A 521 18.09 -10.70 25.67
C THR A 521 17.31 -9.66 26.48
N SER A 522 16.44 -8.90 25.81
CA SER A 522 15.33 -8.21 26.47
C SER A 522 14.36 -9.22 27.11
N GLN A 523 13.45 -8.74 27.96
CA GLN A 523 12.41 -9.61 28.54
C GLN A 523 11.44 -10.08 27.46
N LEU A 524 11.25 -11.39 27.38
CA LEU A 524 10.39 -12.08 26.45
C LEU A 524 9.06 -12.41 27.14
N SER A 525 7.95 -12.15 26.48
CA SER A 525 6.60 -12.32 27.05
C SER A 525 5.94 -13.67 26.73
N SER A 526 6.61 -14.57 26.00
CA SER A 526 6.03 -15.85 25.59
C SER A 526 7.04 -16.99 25.57
N LYS A 527 6.55 -18.21 25.84
CA LYS A 527 7.35 -19.43 25.76
C LYS A 527 7.83 -19.71 24.33
N THR A 528 7.05 -19.33 23.33
CA THR A 528 7.43 -19.44 21.91
C THR A 528 8.65 -18.57 21.59
N ALA A 529 8.66 -17.30 22.04
CA ALA A 529 9.81 -16.42 21.85
C ALA A 529 11.05 -16.96 22.58
N LEU A 530 10.88 -17.46 23.81
CA LEU A 530 11.96 -18.16 24.52
C LEU A 530 12.54 -19.31 23.69
N ASN A 531 11.68 -20.22 23.21
CA ASN A 531 12.12 -21.39 22.46
C ASN A 531 12.82 -21.01 21.15
N ASN A 532 12.30 -20.00 20.43
CA ASN A 532 12.94 -19.50 19.22
C ASN A 532 14.32 -18.92 19.51
N GLY A 533 14.48 -18.15 20.59
CA GLY A 533 15.77 -17.62 21.03
C GLY A 533 16.75 -18.73 21.41
N LEU A 534 16.31 -19.72 22.19
CA LEU A 534 17.14 -20.88 22.57
C LEU A 534 17.58 -21.69 21.34
N ASN A 535 16.66 -21.95 20.40
CA ASN A 535 16.96 -22.66 19.15
C ASN A 535 17.97 -21.89 18.29
N TYR A 536 17.82 -20.56 18.19
CA TYR A 536 18.78 -19.72 17.48
C TYR A 536 20.18 -19.84 18.09
N PHE A 537 20.32 -19.68 19.40
CA PHE A 537 21.63 -19.79 20.05
C PHE A 537 22.24 -21.19 19.92
N LYS A 538 21.41 -22.24 19.99
CA LYS A 538 21.84 -23.62 19.72
C LYS A 538 22.36 -23.80 18.29
N ALA A 539 21.68 -23.22 17.30
CA ALA A 539 22.13 -23.25 15.90
C ALA A 539 23.45 -22.50 15.69
N GLN A 540 23.74 -21.48 16.50
CA GLN A 540 25.02 -20.78 16.54
C GLN A 540 26.10 -21.50 17.38
N GLN A 541 25.82 -22.72 17.86
CA GLN A 541 26.71 -23.50 18.74
C GLN A 541 27.06 -22.78 20.06
N LEU A 542 26.15 -21.97 20.58
CA LEU A 542 26.32 -21.24 21.84
C LEU A 542 25.50 -21.87 22.96
N SER A 543 26.07 -21.87 24.16
CA SER A 543 25.36 -22.27 25.39
C SER A 543 24.46 -21.14 25.86
N ALA A 544 23.16 -21.41 25.98
CA ALA A 544 22.17 -20.41 26.42
C ALA A 544 21.33 -20.93 27.59
N ASN A 545 21.24 -20.13 28.65
CA ASN A 545 20.40 -20.36 29.82
C ASN A 545 19.31 -19.28 29.90
N TYR A 546 18.21 -19.54 30.63
CA TYR A 546 17.17 -18.54 30.82
C TYR A 546 16.68 -18.44 32.26
N THR A 547 16.21 -17.25 32.64
CA THR A 547 15.47 -17.02 33.89
C THR A 547 13.99 -16.83 33.60
N THR A 548 13.13 -17.16 34.56
CA THR A 548 11.68 -16.95 34.46
C THR A 548 11.21 -16.05 35.59
N LYS A 549 10.37 -15.06 35.29
CA LYS A 549 9.71 -14.20 36.28
C LYS A 549 8.20 -14.31 36.12
N SER A 550 7.50 -14.68 37.19
CA SER A 550 6.03 -14.67 37.22
C SER A 550 5.52 -13.26 37.54
N ASN A 551 4.50 -12.80 36.83
CA ASN A 551 3.89 -11.48 36.98
C ASN A 551 2.37 -11.64 37.09
N THR A 552 1.74 -10.97 38.05
CA THR A 552 0.28 -11.01 38.24
C THR A 552 -0.45 -10.22 37.15
N LEU A 553 -1.56 -10.77 36.65
CA LEU A 553 -2.50 -10.09 35.76
C LEU A 553 -3.70 -9.57 36.55
N TYR A 554 -4.24 -8.44 36.12
CA TYR A 554 -5.41 -7.79 36.71
C TYR A 554 -6.53 -7.66 35.69
N LYS A 555 -7.79 -7.82 36.11
CA LYS A 555 -8.98 -7.58 35.29
C LYS A 555 -9.84 -6.48 35.89
N ILE A 556 -10.61 -5.80 35.03
CA ILE A 556 -11.62 -4.83 35.45
C ILE A 556 -12.94 -5.55 35.70
N SER A 557 -13.59 -5.24 36.81
CA SER A 557 -14.92 -5.73 37.16
C SER A 557 -15.85 -4.53 37.22
N LEU A 558 -16.86 -4.51 36.36
CA LEU A 558 -17.90 -3.50 36.38
C LEU A 558 -18.92 -3.89 37.45
N ASN A 559 -19.12 -3.03 38.45
CA ASN A 559 -20.05 -3.29 39.54
C ASN A 559 -21.48 -2.87 39.18
N GLU A 560 -21.62 -2.04 38.15
CA GLU A 560 -22.89 -1.57 37.61
C GLU A 560 -23.81 -2.72 37.15
N GLN A 561 -25.10 -2.57 37.43
CA GLN A 561 -26.15 -3.49 37.00
C GLN A 561 -27.07 -2.79 35.98
N PHE A 562 -27.44 -3.52 34.93
CA PHE A 562 -28.24 -2.97 33.83
C PHE A 562 -29.60 -3.66 33.80
N THR A 563 -30.66 -2.86 33.89
CA THR A 563 -32.04 -3.34 33.71
C THR A 563 -32.36 -3.44 32.21
N GLY A 564 -32.57 -4.67 31.74
CA GLY A 564 -32.93 -5.03 30.38
C GLY A 564 -31.73 -5.34 29.48
N ASN A 565 -31.89 -6.35 28.62
CA ASN A 565 -30.82 -6.78 27.71
C ASN A 565 -30.36 -5.66 26.76
N SER A 566 -31.27 -4.78 26.34
CA SER A 566 -30.95 -3.64 25.48
C SER A 566 -30.01 -2.64 26.16
N ALA A 567 -30.22 -2.36 27.46
CA ALA A 567 -29.35 -1.45 28.22
C ALA A 567 -27.97 -2.07 28.44
N ALA A 568 -27.91 -3.35 28.78
CA ALA A 568 -26.65 -4.09 28.93
C ALA A 568 -25.87 -4.16 27.59
N SER A 569 -26.59 -4.38 26.48
CA SER A 569 -26.02 -4.38 25.13
C SER A 569 -25.47 -3.01 24.73
N ALA A 570 -26.20 -1.94 25.05
CA ALA A 570 -25.73 -0.57 24.83
C ALA A 570 -24.47 -0.27 25.67
N ALA A 571 -24.43 -0.75 26.92
CA ALA A 571 -23.26 -0.59 27.78
C ALA A 571 -22.03 -1.35 27.26
N SER A 572 -22.21 -2.60 26.83
CA SER A 572 -21.17 -3.40 26.15
C SER A 572 -20.63 -2.69 24.89
N ALA A 573 -21.52 -2.14 24.06
CA ALA A 573 -21.15 -1.38 22.88
C ALA A 573 -20.37 -0.10 23.23
N LYS A 574 -20.76 0.60 24.31
CA LYS A 574 -20.06 1.79 24.81
C LYS A 574 -18.63 1.46 25.28
N LEU A 575 -18.41 0.35 25.99
CA LEU A 575 -17.06 -0.11 26.36
C LEU A 575 -16.17 -0.38 25.15
N LYS A 576 -16.73 -1.06 24.13
CA LYS A 576 -16.02 -1.32 22.88
C LYS A 576 -15.69 -0.03 22.14
N LYS A 577 -16.60 0.95 22.11
CA LYS A 577 -16.40 2.25 21.46
C LYS A 577 -15.35 3.10 22.16
N LEU A 578 -15.37 3.18 23.50
CA LEU A 578 -14.47 4.05 24.27
C LEU A 578 -13.06 3.48 24.42
N TYR A 579 -12.94 2.16 24.59
CA TYR A 579 -11.68 1.52 24.98
C TYR A 579 -11.23 0.37 24.08
N GLY A 580 -12.06 -0.04 23.10
CA GLY A 580 -11.82 -1.25 22.30
C GLY A 580 -11.99 -2.55 23.09
N TRP A 581 -12.53 -2.51 24.31
CA TRP A 581 -12.68 -3.69 25.15
C TRP A 581 -13.89 -4.51 24.71
N THR A 582 -13.67 -5.80 24.48
CA THR A 582 -14.77 -6.77 24.40
C THR A 582 -15.32 -7.04 25.79
N SER A 583 -16.59 -7.44 25.87
CA SER A 583 -17.26 -7.78 27.12
C SER A 583 -18.28 -8.89 26.92
N SER A 584 -18.61 -9.59 28.00
CA SER A 584 -19.72 -10.54 28.04
C SER A 584 -20.90 -9.94 28.81
N ILE A 585 -22.12 -10.28 28.40
CA ILE A 585 -23.35 -9.85 29.07
C ILE A 585 -23.90 -11.04 29.83
N VAL A 586 -23.98 -10.91 31.14
CA VAL A 586 -24.39 -11.99 32.05
C VAL A 586 -25.71 -11.60 32.70
N LYS A 587 -26.77 -12.38 32.47
CA LYS A 587 -28.04 -12.22 33.19
C LYS A 587 -27.83 -12.69 34.63
N ILE A 588 -28.07 -11.80 35.60
CA ILE A 588 -27.89 -12.10 37.03
C ILE A 588 -29.20 -12.27 37.79
N LYS A 589 -30.32 -11.71 37.28
CA LYS A 589 -31.65 -11.88 37.86
C LYS A 589 -32.73 -11.81 36.79
N ASN A 590 -33.64 -12.77 36.76
CA ASN A 590 -34.81 -12.70 35.89
C ASN A 590 -35.75 -11.56 36.33
N GLY A 591 -36.23 -10.80 35.37
CA GLY A 591 -37.20 -9.72 35.59
C GLY A 591 -38.40 -9.86 34.67
N PRO A 592 -39.47 -9.09 34.91
CA PRO A 592 -40.69 -9.19 34.12
C PRO A 592 -40.44 -8.81 32.66
N GLN A 593 -41.14 -9.49 31.76
CA GLN A 593 -41.24 -9.18 30.34
C GLN A 593 -42.58 -8.51 30.11
N ILE A 594 -42.57 -7.26 29.66
CA ILE A 594 -43.80 -6.46 29.54
C ILE A 594 -44.08 -6.19 28.08
N MET A 595 -45.25 -6.62 27.63
CA MET A 595 -45.82 -6.16 26.36
C MET A 595 -47.04 -5.30 26.62
N LYS A 596 -47.37 -4.47 25.64
CA LYS A 596 -48.61 -3.70 25.62
C LYS A 596 -49.49 -4.13 24.45
N THR A 597 -50.80 -4.17 24.69
CA THR A 597 -51.80 -4.42 23.66
C THR A 597 -52.63 -3.17 23.46
N ASN A 598 -52.59 -2.58 22.26
CA ASN A 598 -53.39 -1.41 21.93
C ASN A 598 -54.85 -1.82 21.67
N TYR A 599 -55.78 -1.27 22.44
CA TYR A 599 -57.21 -1.58 22.33
C TYR A 599 -57.92 -0.76 21.26
N ASN A 600 -57.25 0.24 20.66
CA ASN A 600 -57.80 1.18 19.69
C ASN A 600 -59.07 1.89 20.19
N LEU A 601 -59.12 2.19 21.50
CA LEU A 601 -60.23 2.86 22.19
C LEU A 601 -59.65 3.85 23.20
N SER A 602 -60.35 4.95 23.45
CA SER A 602 -60.06 5.78 24.61
C SER A 602 -60.50 5.07 25.90
N LEU A 603 -59.86 5.38 27.03
CA LEU A 603 -60.27 4.85 28.33
C LEU A 603 -61.76 5.16 28.63
N ARG A 604 -62.22 6.36 28.25
CA ARG A 604 -63.61 6.79 28.41
C ARG A 604 -64.58 5.91 27.63
N ASP A 605 -64.28 5.61 26.37
CA ASP A 605 -65.13 4.77 25.53
C ASP A 605 -65.20 3.34 26.07
N MET A 606 -64.08 2.83 26.59
CA MET A 606 -64.06 1.54 27.26
C MET A 606 -64.98 1.54 28.48
N VAL A 607 -64.87 2.53 29.38
CA VAL A 607 -65.77 2.65 30.55
C VAL A 607 -67.24 2.72 30.11
N GLN A 608 -67.56 3.52 29.08
CA GLN A 608 -68.93 3.62 28.57
C GLN A 608 -69.46 2.29 28.01
N LYS A 609 -68.63 1.52 27.31
CA LYS A 609 -68.98 0.16 26.86
C LYS A 609 -69.27 -0.75 28.05
N GLN A 610 -68.42 -0.71 29.07
CA GLN A 610 -68.59 -1.52 30.29
C GLN A 610 -69.87 -1.16 31.04
N MET A 611 -70.27 0.11 31.08
CA MET A 611 -71.51 0.53 31.75
C MET A 611 -72.78 -0.02 31.08
N LYS A 612 -72.73 -0.49 29.83
CA LYS A 612 -73.87 -1.08 29.13
C LYS A 612 -74.16 -2.54 29.53
N VAL A 613 -73.26 -3.18 30.28
CA VAL A 613 -73.39 -4.59 30.71
C VAL A 613 -73.58 -4.74 32.22
N SER A 614 -74.13 -3.71 32.86
CA SER A 614 -74.52 -3.70 34.28
C SER A 614 -73.43 -4.19 35.24
N PRO A 615 -72.24 -3.53 35.26
CA PRO A 615 -71.15 -3.90 36.14
C PRO A 615 -71.58 -3.80 37.61
N GLN A 616 -71.21 -4.78 38.43
CA GLN A 616 -71.63 -4.89 39.82
C GLN A 616 -70.47 -4.66 40.80
N THR A 617 -70.78 -4.28 42.03
CA THR A 617 -69.82 -4.17 43.14
C THR A 617 -70.50 -4.46 44.48
N ASP A 618 -69.72 -4.90 45.46
CA ASP A 618 -70.09 -5.04 46.88
C ASP A 618 -69.68 -3.80 47.70
N GLY A 619 -69.21 -2.74 47.03
CA GLY A 619 -68.86 -1.46 47.63
C GLY A 619 -70.04 -0.77 48.32
N ALA A 620 -69.74 0.03 49.34
CA ALA A 620 -70.76 0.81 50.03
C ALA A 620 -71.45 1.82 49.10
N ALA A 621 -72.69 2.18 49.43
CA ALA A 621 -73.43 3.24 48.76
C ALA A 621 -73.74 4.37 49.74
N TYR A 622 -74.09 5.55 49.22
CA TYR A 622 -74.28 6.76 49.98
C TYR A 622 -75.55 7.48 49.52
N VAL A 623 -76.29 8.00 50.48
CA VAL A 623 -77.43 8.91 50.26
C VAL A 623 -77.28 10.12 51.17
N SER A 624 -77.77 11.27 50.74
CA SER A 624 -77.68 12.49 51.56
C SER A 624 -78.54 12.32 52.82
N LEU A 625 -77.93 12.56 53.99
CA LEU A 625 -78.59 12.39 55.28
C LEU A 625 -79.75 13.39 55.47
N ALA A 626 -79.70 14.54 54.78
CA ALA A 626 -80.74 15.56 54.82
C ALA A 626 -82.13 15.05 54.36
N TYR A 627 -82.16 13.96 53.59
CA TYR A 627 -83.38 13.36 53.06
C TYR A 627 -83.71 12.00 53.66
N ILE A 628 -83.16 11.69 54.84
CA ILE A 628 -83.40 10.45 55.57
C ILE A 628 -83.95 10.79 56.97
N ASN A 629 -85.12 10.24 57.29
CA ASN A 629 -85.56 10.19 58.68
C ASN A 629 -84.77 9.07 59.38
N THR A 630 -83.83 9.45 60.25
CA THR A 630 -82.91 8.52 60.91
C THR A 630 -83.59 7.66 61.98
N ALA A 631 -84.70 8.11 62.57
CA ALA A 631 -85.45 7.35 63.57
C ALA A 631 -86.15 6.13 62.94
N THR A 632 -86.67 6.29 61.72
CA THR A 632 -87.39 5.24 60.99
C THR A 632 -86.57 4.61 59.87
N SER A 633 -85.39 5.16 59.57
CA SER A 633 -84.54 4.82 58.43
C SER A 633 -85.26 4.88 57.08
N THR A 634 -86.14 5.87 56.89
CA THR A 634 -86.95 6.05 55.67
C THR A 634 -86.59 7.31 54.89
N VAL A 635 -86.65 7.25 53.56
CA VAL A 635 -86.44 8.39 52.66
C VAL A 635 -87.59 9.40 52.76
N THR A 636 -87.27 10.69 52.87
CA THR A 636 -88.25 11.78 52.99
C THR A 636 -88.51 12.54 51.68
N ALA A 637 -87.59 12.49 50.72
CA ALA A 637 -87.70 13.13 49.40
C ALA A 637 -88.44 12.25 48.38
N ASP A 638 -89.11 12.87 47.40
CA ASP A 638 -89.84 12.15 46.34
C ASP A 638 -88.91 11.29 45.48
N VAL A 639 -87.72 11.81 45.19
CA VAL A 639 -86.63 11.07 44.52
C VAL A 639 -85.32 11.42 45.20
N LEU A 640 -84.58 10.40 45.63
CA LEU A 640 -83.25 10.53 46.24
C LEU A 640 -82.23 9.71 45.47
N ASN A 641 -81.21 10.37 44.91
CA ASN A 641 -80.12 9.69 44.23
C ASN A 641 -79.27 8.88 45.22
N ILE A 642 -79.04 7.62 44.88
CA ILE A 642 -78.05 6.75 45.53
C ILE A 642 -76.72 6.94 44.80
N ARG A 643 -75.64 7.11 45.56
CA ARG A 643 -74.32 7.42 45.03
C ARG A 643 -73.26 6.42 45.51
N SER A 644 -72.24 6.18 44.69
CA SER A 644 -71.11 5.31 45.06
C SER A 644 -70.11 5.98 46.01
N THR A 645 -70.05 7.31 46.03
CA THR A 645 -69.21 8.11 46.93
C THR A 645 -70.04 9.21 47.61
N PRO A 646 -69.63 9.71 48.80
CA PRO A 646 -70.34 10.77 49.54
C PRO A 646 -70.07 12.16 48.94
N ALA A 647 -70.35 12.32 47.65
CA ALA A 647 -70.17 13.57 46.89
C ALA A 647 -71.27 13.72 45.83
N VAL A 648 -71.58 14.94 45.40
CA VAL A 648 -72.55 15.17 44.31
C VAL A 648 -71.80 15.22 42.98
N SER A 649 -71.90 14.15 42.18
CA SER A 649 -71.33 14.06 40.83
C SER A 649 -72.30 13.36 39.86
N PRO A 650 -72.38 13.73 38.58
CA PRO A 650 -73.19 12.98 37.61
C PRO A 650 -72.66 11.54 37.39
N THR A 651 -71.38 11.27 37.62
CA THR A 651 -70.71 9.98 37.33
C THR A 651 -70.74 8.98 38.49
N ASN A 652 -71.26 9.38 39.65
CA ASN A 652 -71.33 8.53 40.84
C ASN A 652 -72.76 8.08 41.19
N VAL A 653 -73.77 8.45 40.40
CA VAL A 653 -75.16 8.00 40.60
C VAL A 653 -75.30 6.54 40.17
N ILE A 654 -75.83 5.70 41.06
CA ILE A 654 -75.96 4.24 40.86
C ILE A 654 -77.40 3.74 40.93
N GLY A 655 -78.33 4.60 41.33
CA GLY A 655 -79.75 4.29 41.46
C GLY A 655 -80.49 5.43 42.14
N GLN A 656 -81.79 5.22 42.38
CA GLN A 656 -82.66 6.17 43.05
C GLN A 656 -83.57 5.45 44.04
N LEU A 657 -83.91 6.14 45.13
CA LEU A 657 -84.95 5.75 46.08
C LEU A 657 -86.10 6.74 46.00
N LYS A 658 -87.30 6.28 46.37
CA LYS A 658 -88.51 7.09 46.45
C LYS A 658 -88.88 7.34 47.91
N LYS A 659 -89.74 8.33 48.11
CA LYS A 659 -90.28 8.66 49.44
C LYS A 659 -90.90 7.42 50.10
N GLY A 660 -90.53 7.15 51.35
CA GLY A 660 -90.99 5.99 52.11
C GLY A 660 -90.08 4.76 52.01
N ASP A 661 -89.16 4.70 51.06
CA ASP A 661 -88.20 3.58 50.96
C ASP A 661 -87.33 3.50 52.21
N LYS A 662 -87.04 2.28 52.68
CA LYS A 662 -86.16 2.04 53.83
C LYS A 662 -84.71 1.86 53.39
N VAL A 663 -83.79 2.43 54.15
CA VAL A 663 -82.34 2.25 53.96
C VAL A 663 -81.70 1.56 55.15
N LYS A 664 -80.71 0.70 54.89
CA LYS A 664 -79.89 0.09 55.94
C LYS A 664 -78.64 0.92 56.17
N ILE A 665 -78.72 1.88 57.10
CA ILE A 665 -77.58 2.73 57.47
C ILE A 665 -76.55 1.89 58.23
N ILE A 666 -75.30 1.93 57.78
CA ILE A 666 -74.16 1.24 58.40
C ILE A 666 -73.07 2.22 58.86
N GLY A 667 -73.27 3.51 58.65
CA GLY A 667 -72.39 4.57 59.12
C GLY A 667 -72.84 5.93 58.60
N GLN A 668 -72.23 6.99 59.12
CA GLN A 668 -72.48 8.36 58.69
C GLN A 668 -71.15 9.09 58.54
N THR A 669 -71.06 9.99 57.57
CA THR A 669 -69.87 10.83 57.38
C THR A 669 -70.26 12.12 56.66
N ASN A 670 -69.88 13.27 57.22
CA ASN A 670 -70.00 14.59 56.58
C ASN A 670 -71.37 14.86 55.89
N GLY A 671 -72.48 14.57 56.57
CA GLY A 671 -73.83 14.79 56.03
C GLY A 671 -74.35 13.70 55.07
N TRP A 672 -73.65 12.56 54.96
CA TRP A 672 -74.06 11.39 54.18
C TRP A 672 -74.33 10.19 55.06
N ALA A 673 -75.39 9.44 54.73
CA ALA A 673 -75.61 8.10 55.25
C ALA A 673 -74.90 7.08 54.36
N LYS A 674 -73.98 6.31 54.96
CA LYS A 674 -73.39 5.12 54.33
C LYS A 674 -74.39 3.98 54.47
N ILE A 675 -74.86 3.43 53.36
CA ILE A 675 -75.89 2.39 53.32
C ILE A 675 -75.33 1.08 52.78
N ASN A 676 -75.83 -0.04 53.29
CA ASN A 676 -75.50 -1.37 52.80
C ASN A 676 -76.60 -1.88 51.88
N MET A 677 -76.24 -2.12 50.61
CA MET A 677 -77.13 -2.65 49.58
C MET A 677 -76.78 -4.08 49.16
N GLY A 678 -75.78 -4.71 49.79
CA GLY A 678 -75.19 -5.94 49.26
C GLY A 678 -74.55 -5.69 47.90
N TRP A 679 -74.84 -6.56 46.93
CA TRP A 679 -74.42 -6.36 45.53
C TRP A 679 -75.27 -5.27 44.87
N ARG A 680 -74.61 -4.33 44.19
CA ARG A 680 -75.25 -3.21 43.50
C ARG A 680 -74.56 -2.87 42.18
N ASN A 681 -75.22 -2.10 41.33
CA ASN A 681 -74.60 -1.48 40.17
C ASN A 681 -73.39 -0.61 40.61
N ALA A 682 -72.30 -0.73 39.88
CA ALA A 682 -71.14 0.15 39.97
C ALA A 682 -71.42 1.48 39.25
N SER A 683 -70.81 2.57 39.73
CA SER A 683 -70.80 3.83 38.99
C SER A 683 -69.71 3.86 37.90
N SER A 684 -69.78 4.79 36.96
CA SER A 684 -68.75 4.92 35.92
C SER A 684 -67.38 5.25 36.52
N ASP A 685 -67.35 6.04 37.61
CA ASP A 685 -66.10 6.34 38.33
C ASP A 685 -65.47 5.07 38.91
N GLU A 686 -66.27 4.23 39.56
CA GLU A 686 -65.79 2.96 40.13
C GLU A 686 -65.28 2.00 39.04
N VAL A 687 -65.95 1.94 37.90
CA VAL A 687 -65.47 1.15 36.75
C VAL A 687 -64.14 1.70 36.22
N GLY A 688 -64.01 3.02 36.07
CA GLY A 688 -62.78 3.66 35.60
C GLY A 688 -61.57 3.34 36.47
N GLN A 689 -61.75 3.24 37.79
CA GLN A 689 -60.66 2.87 38.73
C GLN A 689 -60.02 1.52 38.39
N TYR A 690 -60.82 0.54 37.96
CA TYR A 690 -60.33 -0.82 37.69
C TYR A 690 -59.99 -1.08 36.22
N VAL A 691 -60.53 -0.29 35.29
CA VAL A 691 -60.22 -0.39 33.86
C VAL A 691 -58.88 0.29 33.54
N ASP A 692 -58.54 1.41 34.20
CA ASP A 692 -57.30 2.13 33.89
C ASP A 692 -56.06 1.36 34.38
N PRO A 693 -55.17 0.87 33.48
CA PRO A 693 -53.95 0.18 33.88
C PRO A 693 -52.98 1.04 34.67
N ASN A 694 -53.02 2.38 34.52
CA ASN A 694 -52.11 3.29 35.20
C ASN A 694 -52.40 3.40 36.71
N ASN A 695 -53.57 2.96 37.16
CA ASN A 695 -53.90 2.88 38.59
C ASN A 695 -53.20 1.72 39.32
N PHE A 696 -52.47 0.88 38.60
CA PHE A 696 -51.80 -0.29 39.14
C PHE A 696 -50.29 -0.20 38.95
N SER A 697 -49.57 0.03 40.05
CA SER A 697 -48.10 0.00 40.06
C SER A 697 -47.57 -1.41 39.77
N MET A 698 -46.48 -1.51 39.00
CA MET A 698 -45.81 -2.76 38.64
C MET A 698 -45.34 -3.57 39.85
N ASP A 699 -44.92 -2.89 40.92
CA ASP A 699 -44.44 -3.52 42.16
C ASP A 699 -45.59 -4.01 43.05
N SER A 700 -46.84 -3.68 42.69
CA SER A 700 -48.01 -4.12 43.43
C SER A 700 -48.46 -5.51 42.99
N LYS A 701 -48.93 -6.30 43.94
CA LYS A 701 -49.62 -7.57 43.66
C LYS A 701 -50.79 -7.41 42.68
N TYR A 702 -51.42 -6.24 42.61
CA TYR A 702 -52.53 -5.97 41.69
C TYR A 702 -52.10 -5.94 40.22
N TYR A 703 -50.82 -5.77 39.93
CA TYR A 703 -50.29 -5.85 38.57
C TYR A 703 -50.41 -7.26 37.96
N PHE A 704 -50.52 -8.30 38.80
CA PHE A 704 -50.75 -9.68 38.36
C PHE A 704 -52.05 -9.88 37.60
N GLN A 705 -52.97 -8.90 37.61
CA GLN A 705 -54.15 -8.95 36.74
C GLN A 705 -53.78 -8.91 35.25
N PHE A 706 -52.61 -8.35 34.93
CA PHE A 706 -52.04 -8.31 33.59
C PHE A 706 -51.13 -9.50 33.29
N LEU A 707 -50.96 -10.44 34.23
CA LEU A 707 -50.12 -11.60 34.01
C LEU A 707 -50.68 -12.40 32.84
N LYS A 708 -49.83 -12.67 31.87
CA LYS A 708 -50.16 -13.42 30.66
C LYS A 708 -50.20 -14.90 30.99
N LEU A 709 -51.42 -15.39 31.18
CA LEU A 709 -51.73 -16.76 31.55
C LEU A 709 -51.48 -17.74 30.40
N SER A 710 -51.32 -17.25 29.16
CA SER A 710 -50.91 -18.05 28.00
C SER A 710 -49.40 -18.30 27.91
N GLN A 711 -48.60 -17.79 28.87
CA GLN A 711 -47.16 -17.96 28.92
C GLN A 711 -46.73 -18.71 30.18
N THR A 712 -45.84 -19.69 29.97
CA THR A 712 -45.14 -20.42 31.03
C THR A 712 -44.10 -19.54 31.70
N ALA A 713 -44.01 -19.62 33.03
CA ALA A 713 -43.04 -18.88 33.83
C ALA A 713 -41.68 -19.59 33.97
N GLY A 714 -41.58 -20.85 33.51
CA GLY A 714 -40.33 -21.60 33.52
C GLY A 714 -39.94 -22.12 34.91
N LEU A 715 -40.92 -22.54 35.69
CA LEU A 715 -40.71 -22.95 37.09
C LEU A 715 -39.91 -24.24 37.21
N SER A 716 -39.07 -24.34 38.24
CA SER A 716 -38.37 -25.57 38.60
C SER A 716 -39.30 -26.58 39.28
N VAL A 717 -39.34 -27.82 38.76
CA VAL A 717 -40.08 -28.94 39.38
C VAL A 717 -39.68 -29.12 40.85
N ALA A 718 -38.38 -29.07 41.13
CA ALA A 718 -37.86 -29.28 42.47
C ALA A 718 -38.29 -28.16 43.43
N GLU A 719 -38.16 -26.91 42.99
CA GLU A 719 -38.50 -25.74 43.81
C GLU A 719 -40.00 -25.69 44.10
N VAL A 720 -40.85 -25.92 43.10
CA VAL A 720 -42.31 -25.94 43.27
C VAL A 720 -42.73 -27.05 44.22
N ASN A 721 -42.17 -28.25 44.11
CA ASN A 721 -42.47 -29.34 45.04
C ASN A 721 -42.04 -29.00 46.48
N GLN A 722 -40.85 -28.40 46.65
CA GLN A 722 -40.30 -28.09 47.96
C GLN A 722 -41.02 -26.93 48.65
N LYS A 723 -41.36 -25.87 47.91
CA LYS A 723 -41.81 -24.59 48.49
C LYS A 723 -43.32 -24.35 48.33
N VAL A 724 -43.96 -24.91 47.29
CA VAL A 724 -45.38 -24.63 46.98
C VAL A 724 -46.29 -25.84 47.26
N LEU A 725 -45.94 -27.02 46.74
CA LEU A 725 -46.78 -28.22 46.84
C LEU A 725 -46.49 -29.10 48.06
N THR A 726 -45.52 -28.72 48.89
CA THR A 726 -45.25 -29.38 50.17
C THR A 726 -46.48 -29.31 51.09
N GLY A 727 -46.89 -30.47 51.62
CA GLY A 727 -48.05 -30.57 52.52
C GLY A 727 -49.41 -30.23 51.88
N LYS A 728 -49.53 -30.28 50.54
CA LYS A 728 -50.78 -29.99 49.80
C LYS A 728 -51.54 -31.25 49.41
N GLY A 729 -51.67 -32.18 50.34
CA GLY A 729 -52.41 -33.43 50.16
C GLY A 729 -51.94 -34.22 48.93
N ILE A 730 -52.89 -34.67 48.10
CA ILE A 730 -52.60 -35.48 46.90
C ILE A 730 -51.76 -34.73 45.84
N LEU A 731 -51.69 -33.39 45.93
CA LEU A 731 -50.89 -32.57 45.03
C LEU A 731 -49.40 -32.55 45.41
N THR A 732 -49.02 -33.06 46.58
CA THR A 732 -47.61 -33.14 46.98
C THR A 732 -46.81 -34.01 45.99
N GLY A 733 -45.67 -33.48 45.55
CA GLY A 733 -44.79 -34.11 44.57
C GLY A 733 -45.24 -33.97 43.11
N LYS A 734 -46.39 -33.36 42.82
CA LYS A 734 -47.01 -33.34 41.48
C LYS A 734 -46.58 -32.16 40.60
N ALA A 735 -45.56 -31.39 40.98
CA ALA A 735 -45.11 -30.22 40.20
C ALA A 735 -44.83 -30.55 38.73
N LYS A 736 -44.25 -31.73 38.45
CA LYS A 736 -43.98 -32.18 37.08
C LYS A 736 -45.26 -32.28 36.24
N ALA A 737 -46.36 -32.81 36.77
CA ALA A 737 -47.61 -32.92 36.03
C ALA A 737 -48.20 -31.54 35.71
N PHE A 738 -48.11 -30.57 36.64
CA PHE A 738 -48.53 -29.19 36.39
C PHE A 738 -47.67 -28.50 35.34
N ILE A 739 -46.34 -28.67 35.39
CA ILE A 739 -45.40 -28.09 34.42
C ILE A 739 -45.59 -28.74 33.04
N ASP A 740 -45.78 -30.06 32.97
CA ASP A 740 -46.05 -30.78 31.71
C ASP A 740 -47.39 -30.31 31.10
N ALA A 741 -48.43 -30.14 31.93
CA ALA A 741 -49.73 -29.64 31.50
C ALA A 741 -49.65 -28.20 30.98
N ALA A 742 -49.00 -27.33 31.74
CA ALA A 742 -48.73 -25.94 31.39
C ALA A 742 -47.95 -25.81 30.08
N THR A 743 -46.88 -26.59 29.92
CA THR A 743 -46.09 -26.62 28.68
C THR A 743 -46.94 -27.08 27.50
N LYS A 744 -47.69 -28.17 27.68
CA LYS A 744 -48.50 -28.78 26.61
C LYS A 744 -49.63 -27.87 26.11
N TYR A 745 -50.26 -27.14 27.02
CA TYR A 745 -51.41 -26.30 26.69
C TYR A 745 -51.11 -24.81 26.71
N SER A 746 -49.82 -24.43 26.82
CA SER A 746 -49.36 -23.05 26.92
C SER A 746 -50.15 -22.26 27.96
N ILE A 747 -50.09 -22.72 29.21
CA ILE A 747 -50.76 -22.09 30.35
C ILE A 747 -49.70 -21.81 31.40
N ASN A 748 -49.84 -20.71 32.12
CA ASN A 748 -49.02 -20.40 33.27
C ASN A 748 -49.16 -21.50 34.36
N GLU A 749 -48.05 -22.13 34.71
CA GLU A 749 -47.96 -23.26 35.64
C GLU A 749 -48.50 -22.87 37.02
N LEU A 750 -48.12 -21.69 37.51
CA LEU A 750 -48.50 -21.26 38.85
C LEU A 750 -49.97 -20.87 38.93
N TYR A 751 -50.53 -20.36 37.85
CA TYR A 751 -51.97 -20.17 37.71
C TYR A 751 -52.72 -21.50 37.81
N LEU A 752 -52.29 -22.55 37.10
CA LEU A 752 -52.88 -23.89 37.21
C LEU A 752 -52.76 -24.46 38.64
N ILE A 753 -51.61 -24.31 39.27
CA ILE A 753 -51.38 -24.74 40.66
C ILE A 753 -52.28 -23.96 41.61
N SER A 754 -52.35 -22.63 41.47
CA SER A 754 -53.21 -21.76 42.29
C SER A 754 -54.67 -22.17 42.21
N HIS A 755 -55.17 -22.46 41.00
CA HIS A 755 -56.52 -22.97 40.78
C HIS A 755 -56.72 -24.33 41.42
N ALA A 756 -55.85 -25.30 41.16
CA ALA A 756 -55.99 -26.63 41.76
C ALA A 756 -55.99 -26.58 43.29
N LEU A 757 -55.11 -25.77 43.90
CA LEU A 757 -55.09 -25.57 45.35
C LEU A 757 -56.37 -24.93 45.89
N LEU A 758 -57.04 -24.08 45.11
CA LEU A 758 -58.29 -23.44 45.51
C LEU A 758 -59.45 -24.44 45.44
N GLU A 759 -59.58 -25.11 44.30
CA GLU A 759 -60.70 -26.02 44.02
C GLU A 759 -60.66 -27.29 44.88
N THR A 760 -59.46 -27.77 45.20
CA THR A 760 -59.29 -29.01 45.98
C THR A 760 -59.14 -28.79 47.48
N GLY A 761 -59.21 -27.55 47.96
CA GLY A 761 -58.96 -27.24 49.37
C GLY A 761 -57.54 -27.62 49.80
N ASN A 762 -56.52 -27.25 49.00
CA ASN A 762 -55.13 -27.69 49.14
C ASN A 762 -54.93 -29.21 49.00
N GLY A 763 -55.61 -29.85 48.06
CA GLY A 763 -55.44 -31.27 47.72
C GLY A 763 -56.13 -32.25 48.68
N THR A 764 -57.10 -31.78 49.46
CA THR A 764 -57.76 -32.58 50.52
C THR A 764 -59.21 -32.92 50.23
N SER A 765 -59.83 -32.37 49.18
CA SER A 765 -61.21 -32.70 48.82
C SER A 765 -61.36 -34.15 48.35
N ASP A 766 -62.55 -34.74 48.56
CA ASP A 766 -62.85 -36.11 48.15
C ASP A 766 -62.64 -36.32 46.65
N LEU A 767 -63.13 -35.37 45.84
CA LEU A 767 -63.02 -35.40 44.39
C LEU A 767 -61.56 -35.32 43.89
N ALA A 768 -60.68 -34.67 44.66
CA ALA A 768 -59.24 -34.63 44.37
C ALA A 768 -58.52 -35.91 44.81
N ASN A 769 -58.92 -36.50 45.95
CA ASN A 769 -58.31 -37.72 46.49
C ASN A 769 -58.78 -39.01 45.79
N GLY A 770 -59.84 -38.90 45.00
CA GLY A 770 -60.33 -39.93 44.11
C GLY A 770 -61.65 -40.51 44.59
N LEU A 771 -62.61 -40.63 43.67
CA LEU A 771 -63.91 -41.27 43.91
C LEU A 771 -64.08 -42.47 43.00
N THR A 772 -64.77 -43.50 43.47
CA THR A 772 -65.11 -44.64 42.62
C THR A 772 -66.35 -44.32 41.81
N TYR A 773 -66.25 -44.36 40.48
CA TYR A 773 -67.35 -44.20 39.55
C TYR A 773 -67.27 -45.32 38.49
N ASN A 774 -68.37 -46.06 38.30
CA ASN A 774 -68.42 -47.23 37.40
C ASN A 774 -67.24 -48.22 37.59
N GLY A 775 -66.90 -48.53 38.84
CA GLY A 775 -65.84 -49.49 39.18
C GLY A 775 -64.41 -49.02 38.96
N ARG A 776 -64.18 -47.74 38.63
CA ARG A 776 -62.84 -47.14 38.53
C ARG A 776 -62.70 -45.93 39.44
N THR A 777 -61.53 -45.77 40.04
CA THR A 777 -61.18 -44.54 40.75
C THR A 777 -60.88 -43.43 39.73
N VAL A 778 -61.52 -42.28 39.91
CA VAL A 778 -61.35 -41.10 39.06
C VAL A 778 -61.00 -39.89 39.91
N TYR A 779 -60.23 -38.97 39.33
CA TYR A 779 -59.70 -37.80 40.02
C TYR A 779 -60.08 -36.53 39.27
N ASN A 780 -60.33 -35.43 40.00
CA ASN A 780 -60.59 -34.13 39.39
C ASN A 780 -60.02 -33.00 40.25
N MET A 781 -58.99 -32.34 39.72
CA MET A 781 -58.17 -31.36 40.44
C MET A 781 -58.65 -29.92 40.29
N TYR A 782 -59.73 -29.69 39.52
CA TYR A 782 -60.21 -28.34 39.20
C TYR A 782 -61.72 -28.19 39.37
N GLY A 783 -62.41 -29.20 39.94
CA GLY A 783 -63.86 -29.17 40.13
C GLY A 783 -64.68 -29.11 38.82
N ILE A 784 -64.10 -29.53 37.69
CA ILE A 784 -64.75 -29.42 36.38
C ILE A 784 -65.95 -30.37 36.31
N GLY A 785 -67.14 -29.85 35.96
CA GLY A 785 -68.37 -30.63 35.92
C GLY A 785 -68.99 -30.93 37.29
N ALA A 786 -68.50 -30.31 38.38
CA ALA A 786 -69.05 -30.48 39.73
C ALA A 786 -70.18 -29.46 40.00
N TYR A 787 -71.44 -29.88 39.85
CA TYR A 787 -72.60 -29.00 40.09
C TYR A 787 -73.01 -28.96 41.57
N ASP A 788 -73.44 -27.80 42.06
CA ASP A 788 -73.83 -27.53 43.46
C ASP A 788 -74.82 -28.55 44.06
N SER A 789 -75.68 -29.13 43.23
CA SER A 789 -76.69 -30.11 43.64
C SER A 789 -76.08 -31.43 44.10
N ASN A 790 -74.98 -31.88 43.48
CA ASN A 790 -74.21 -33.06 43.89
C ASN A 790 -72.79 -33.03 43.27
N PRO A 791 -71.88 -32.22 43.83
CA PRO A 791 -70.60 -31.90 43.18
C PRO A 791 -69.70 -33.14 43.03
N ASN A 792 -69.73 -34.06 44.01
CA ASN A 792 -68.93 -35.29 43.99
C ASN A 792 -69.39 -36.25 42.88
N TYR A 793 -70.70 -36.48 42.72
CA TYR A 793 -71.22 -37.39 41.69
C TYR A 793 -70.95 -36.87 40.27
N TYR A 794 -71.32 -35.62 39.98
CA TYR A 794 -71.19 -35.07 38.63
C TYR A 794 -69.72 -34.81 38.26
N GLY A 795 -68.90 -34.38 39.22
CA GLY A 795 -67.46 -34.23 39.02
C GLY A 795 -66.76 -35.56 38.74
N ALA A 796 -67.15 -36.64 39.42
CA ALA A 796 -66.61 -37.98 39.18
C ALA A 796 -67.07 -38.55 37.83
N LYS A 797 -68.36 -38.36 37.46
CA LYS A 797 -68.87 -38.74 36.14
C LYS A 797 -68.07 -38.07 35.02
N TYR A 798 -67.87 -36.75 35.10
CA TYR A 798 -67.09 -36.01 34.11
C TYR A 798 -65.65 -36.52 34.03
N ALA A 799 -65.01 -36.74 35.18
CA ALA A 799 -63.65 -37.28 35.23
C ALA A 799 -63.53 -38.67 34.58
N TYR A 800 -64.54 -39.54 34.75
CA TYR A 800 -64.60 -40.85 34.10
C TYR A 800 -64.68 -40.72 32.57
N GLU A 801 -65.57 -39.86 32.07
CA GLU A 801 -65.74 -39.60 30.62
C GLU A 801 -64.49 -39.02 29.97
N GLN A 802 -63.70 -38.25 30.73
CA GLN A 802 -62.42 -37.68 30.27
C GLN A 802 -61.21 -38.61 30.50
N GLY A 803 -61.39 -39.79 31.10
CA GLY A 803 -60.33 -40.76 31.35
C GLY A 803 -59.34 -40.37 32.44
N TRP A 804 -59.75 -39.58 33.43
CA TRP A 804 -58.88 -39.07 34.51
C TRP A 804 -58.70 -40.10 35.64
N PHE A 805 -58.05 -41.21 35.31
CA PHE A 805 -57.84 -42.34 36.23
C PHE A 805 -56.59 -42.22 37.11
N THR A 806 -55.81 -41.13 36.98
CA THR A 806 -54.70 -40.81 37.87
C THR A 806 -54.70 -39.32 38.22
N PRO A 807 -54.10 -38.92 39.36
CA PRO A 807 -53.92 -37.51 39.71
C PRO A 807 -53.26 -36.69 38.58
N GLU A 808 -52.22 -37.22 37.94
CA GLU A 808 -51.50 -36.56 36.85
C GLU A 808 -52.37 -36.42 35.59
N ALA A 809 -53.15 -37.45 35.24
CA ALA A 809 -54.09 -37.37 34.12
C ALA A 809 -55.18 -36.31 34.36
N ALA A 810 -55.66 -36.19 35.60
CA ALA A 810 -56.62 -35.15 35.99
C ALA A 810 -56.02 -33.74 35.94
N ILE A 811 -54.75 -33.56 36.36
CA ILE A 811 -54.03 -32.29 36.25
C ILE A 811 -53.89 -31.88 34.77
N ILE A 812 -53.38 -32.78 33.92
CA ILE A 812 -53.14 -32.51 32.51
C ILE A 812 -54.47 -32.31 31.75
N GLY A 813 -55.46 -33.17 31.99
CA GLY A 813 -56.77 -33.07 31.35
C GLY A 813 -57.55 -31.83 31.75
N GLY A 814 -57.52 -31.44 33.02
CA GLY A 814 -58.18 -30.22 33.48
C GLY A 814 -57.53 -28.95 32.94
N ALA A 815 -56.20 -28.93 32.81
CA ALA A 815 -55.49 -27.83 32.15
C ALA A 815 -55.92 -27.65 30.68
N LYS A 816 -56.15 -28.74 29.94
CA LYS A 816 -56.68 -28.68 28.56
C LYS A 816 -58.02 -27.91 28.51
N PHE A 817 -58.93 -28.25 29.42
CA PHE A 817 -60.24 -27.61 29.53
C PHE A 817 -60.11 -26.10 29.81
N ILE A 818 -59.33 -25.74 30.84
CA ILE A 818 -59.07 -24.35 31.22
C ILE A 818 -58.47 -23.56 30.04
N GLY A 819 -57.51 -24.14 29.33
CA GLY A 819 -56.86 -23.54 28.17
C GLY A 819 -57.84 -23.24 27.03
N SER A 820 -58.67 -24.22 26.64
CA SER A 820 -59.59 -24.06 25.51
C SER A 820 -60.75 -23.12 25.78
N SER A 821 -61.24 -23.03 27.02
CA SER A 821 -62.45 -22.27 27.33
C SER A 821 -62.19 -20.77 27.47
N TYR A 822 -60.98 -20.36 27.89
CA TYR A 822 -60.69 -18.96 28.18
C TYR A 822 -59.36 -18.46 27.59
N ILE A 823 -58.23 -19.11 27.91
CA ILE A 823 -56.89 -18.60 27.60
C ILE A 823 -56.61 -18.58 26.09
N HIS A 824 -56.96 -19.67 25.39
CA HIS A 824 -56.75 -19.84 23.95
C HIS A 824 -58.05 -19.79 23.16
N ASN A 825 -59.09 -19.19 23.73
CA ASN A 825 -60.37 -19.07 23.05
C ASN A 825 -60.21 -18.16 21.82
N THR A 826 -60.41 -18.72 20.63
CA THR A 826 -60.14 -18.02 19.35
C THR A 826 -61.09 -16.85 19.07
N ALA A 827 -62.24 -16.78 19.74
CA ALA A 827 -63.20 -15.70 19.58
C ALA A 827 -62.92 -14.50 20.52
N TYR A 828 -62.39 -14.74 21.72
CA TYR A 828 -62.28 -13.72 22.77
C TYR A 828 -60.84 -13.41 23.21
N ASN A 829 -59.90 -14.35 23.07
CA ASN A 829 -58.47 -14.21 23.37
C ASN A 829 -58.16 -13.58 24.75
N GLN A 830 -58.75 -14.14 25.81
CA GLN A 830 -58.72 -13.58 27.17
C GLN A 830 -57.64 -14.24 28.03
N ASP A 831 -56.38 -13.98 27.69
CA ASP A 831 -55.22 -14.61 28.33
C ASP A 831 -54.63 -13.85 29.54
N THR A 832 -55.38 -12.89 30.09
CA THR A 832 -55.07 -12.25 31.37
C THR A 832 -56.34 -12.13 32.21
N LEU A 833 -56.22 -12.06 33.55
CA LEU A 833 -57.38 -11.84 34.42
C LEU A 833 -58.10 -10.52 34.09
N TYR A 834 -57.33 -9.50 33.68
CA TYR A 834 -57.87 -8.25 33.17
C TYR A 834 -58.74 -8.46 31.94
N LYS A 835 -58.26 -9.18 30.91
CA LYS A 835 -59.03 -9.45 29.69
C LYS A 835 -60.26 -10.32 29.97
N MET A 836 -60.14 -11.29 30.88
CA MET A 836 -61.26 -12.13 31.34
C MET A 836 -62.36 -11.30 32.01
N ARG A 837 -62.00 -10.31 32.84
CA ARG A 837 -62.99 -9.42 33.47
C ARG A 837 -63.55 -8.40 32.50
N TRP A 838 -62.68 -7.66 31.83
CA TRP A 838 -63.08 -6.44 31.16
C TRP A 838 -63.49 -6.67 29.73
N SER A 839 -62.84 -7.56 28.97
CA SER A 839 -63.12 -7.82 27.56
C SER A 839 -63.26 -6.55 26.69
N ALA A 840 -62.38 -6.33 25.72
CA ALA A 840 -62.42 -5.11 24.88
C ALA A 840 -63.77 -4.90 24.16
N THR A 841 -64.53 -5.98 23.94
CA THR A 841 -65.87 -5.96 23.31
C THR A 841 -67.03 -5.88 24.30
N ALA A 842 -66.75 -5.92 25.62
CA ALA A 842 -67.74 -6.06 26.70
C ALA A 842 -68.61 -7.34 26.58
N ALA A 843 -68.13 -8.37 25.87
CA ALA A 843 -68.77 -9.68 25.77
C ALA A 843 -67.94 -10.76 26.48
N HIS A 844 -68.56 -11.88 26.87
CA HIS A 844 -67.89 -13.04 27.47
C HIS A 844 -67.03 -12.68 28.69
N GLN A 845 -67.60 -11.91 29.62
CA GLN A 845 -66.92 -11.53 30.86
C GLN A 845 -67.04 -12.64 31.89
N TYR A 846 -65.93 -12.95 32.55
CA TYR A 846 -65.88 -14.01 33.56
C TYR A 846 -66.70 -13.68 34.81
N ALA A 847 -66.87 -12.39 35.13
CA ALA A 847 -67.60 -11.93 36.30
C ALA A 847 -68.21 -10.54 36.09
N THR A 848 -69.30 -10.26 36.80
CA THR A 848 -69.93 -8.93 36.85
C THR A 848 -69.27 -8.01 37.88
N ASP A 849 -68.62 -8.56 38.91
CA ASP A 849 -67.89 -7.80 39.95
C ASP A 849 -66.72 -7.01 39.34
N ILE A 850 -66.76 -5.68 39.39
CA ILE A 850 -65.68 -4.80 38.91
C ILE A 850 -64.33 -5.08 39.60
N GLY A 851 -64.35 -5.55 40.85
CA GLY A 851 -63.17 -5.90 41.61
C GLY A 851 -62.68 -7.33 41.38
N TRP A 852 -63.30 -8.11 40.49
CA TRP A 852 -63.03 -9.54 40.39
C TRP A 852 -61.54 -9.85 40.15
N ALA A 853 -60.94 -9.26 39.11
CA ALA A 853 -59.54 -9.51 38.76
C ALA A 853 -58.60 -9.07 39.89
N TYR A 854 -58.88 -7.91 40.47
CA TYR A 854 -58.18 -7.35 41.64
C TYR A 854 -58.23 -8.29 42.86
N LYS A 855 -59.36 -8.96 43.09
CA LYS A 855 -59.54 -9.91 44.20
C LYS A 855 -58.81 -11.23 43.94
N GLN A 856 -58.69 -11.67 42.67
CA GLN A 856 -58.09 -12.97 42.30
C GLN A 856 -56.56 -13.03 42.43
N VAL A 857 -55.85 -11.92 42.26
CA VAL A 857 -54.37 -11.93 42.16
C VAL A 857 -53.62 -12.36 43.41
N ASN A 858 -54.24 -12.24 44.60
CA ASN A 858 -53.57 -12.41 45.88
C ASN A 858 -52.88 -13.77 46.02
N ARG A 859 -53.60 -14.85 45.67
CA ARG A 859 -53.08 -16.21 45.81
C ARG A 859 -51.89 -16.44 44.89
N MET A 860 -52.00 -16.03 43.63
CA MET A 860 -50.93 -16.19 42.65
C MET A 860 -49.68 -15.39 43.04
N TYR A 861 -49.85 -14.14 43.48
CA TYR A 861 -48.75 -13.32 43.99
C TYR A 861 -48.04 -13.98 45.19
N SER A 862 -48.80 -14.47 46.18
CA SER A 862 -48.23 -15.15 47.34
C SER A 862 -47.46 -16.41 46.94
N LEU A 863 -47.92 -17.17 45.95
CA LEU A 863 -47.18 -18.34 45.48
C LEU A 863 -45.88 -17.94 44.75
N TYR A 864 -45.90 -16.90 43.93
CA TYR A 864 -44.69 -16.40 43.26
C TYR A 864 -43.66 -15.88 44.27
N SER A 865 -44.11 -15.25 45.37
CA SER A 865 -43.21 -14.76 46.43
C SER A 865 -42.45 -15.87 47.19
N LEU A 866 -42.82 -17.14 46.99
CA LEU A 866 -42.09 -18.28 47.55
C LEU A 866 -40.97 -18.78 46.62
N LEU A 867 -40.94 -18.35 45.36
CA LEU A 867 -40.08 -18.88 44.32
C LEU A 867 -38.99 -17.87 43.95
N ASP A 868 -37.85 -18.36 43.46
CA ASP A 868 -36.71 -17.52 43.05
C ASP A 868 -36.44 -17.62 41.54
N GLY A 869 -36.74 -18.78 40.93
CA GLY A 869 -36.44 -19.08 39.53
C GLY A 869 -37.64 -19.00 38.60
N TYR A 870 -38.05 -17.80 38.19
CA TYR A 870 -39.15 -17.62 37.23
C TYR A 870 -39.00 -16.39 36.35
N THR A 871 -39.78 -16.31 35.27
CA THR A 871 -39.98 -15.10 34.46
C THR A 871 -41.47 -14.77 34.41
N LEU A 872 -41.84 -13.51 34.69
CA LEU A 872 -43.22 -13.05 34.58
C LEU A 872 -43.43 -12.39 33.22
N TYR A 873 -44.49 -12.78 32.53
CA TYR A 873 -44.89 -12.14 31.27
C TYR A 873 -46.16 -11.34 31.53
N TYR A 874 -46.14 -10.05 31.26
CA TYR A 874 -47.28 -9.16 31.41
C TYR A 874 -47.76 -8.67 30.05
N ASP A 875 -49.07 -8.58 29.90
CA ASP A 875 -49.75 -7.96 28.76
C ASP A 875 -50.70 -6.87 29.28
N VAL A 876 -50.23 -5.63 29.17
CA VAL A 876 -50.88 -4.45 29.74
C VAL A 876 -51.71 -3.78 28.65
N PRO A 877 -53.01 -3.48 28.88
CA PRO A 877 -53.81 -2.76 27.91
C PRO A 877 -53.25 -1.34 27.70
N GLU A 878 -53.33 -0.84 26.47
CA GLU A 878 -53.01 0.54 26.13
C GLU A 878 -54.22 1.19 25.46
N TYR A 879 -54.65 2.32 26.02
CA TYR A 879 -55.75 3.16 25.54
C TYR A 879 -55.19 4.40 24.84
N GLN A 880 -55.96 4.97 23.90
CA GLN A 880 -55.58 6.16 23.13
C GLN A 880 -55.50 7.43 23.96
#